data_AF-A0A401GMN4-F1
#
_entry.id   AF-A0A401GMN4-F1
#
_cell.length_a   1.000
_cell.length_b   1.000
_cell.length_c   1.000
_cell.angle_alpha   90.00
_cell.angle_beta   90.00
_cell.angle_gamma   90.00
#
_symmetry.space_group_name_H-M   'P 1'
#
loop_
_entity.id
_entity.type
_entity.pdbx_description
1 polymer ?
#
loop_
_entity_poly.entity_id
_entity_poly.type
_entity_poly.pdbx_seq_one_letter_code
_entity_poly.pdbx_strand_id
1 'polypeptide(L)'
;MSFHPPRKVILTKEHLQAFQASKIHDDIVSYIQTLNDAVVNVKLTDECAESPGVSAILRVLNQIEVIAKGIPPVDNKASRFGNPAFRTFYDKVNELSLSLHVTLPGLPREAIPELSVYFCESWGNRTRIDYGSGMELNFLCWIICLERLGVVQKSDHIALVTRVFWRYVEVMRVLQSTYWLEPAGSHGVWGLDDYHFLPFLFGSAQLRGHKYIRPKSIHDPDIVEEYSKDYMYLACIRFIESVKTASLRWHSPMLDDISAVKTWDKVNAGMMKMYLAEVLGKLPVMQHFLFGSILAWEGVLPPPRAESPEDDAHRGHVHTVEDLGGAGQAEVGWGSCCGIPVPSVFGAAQAEKSLYGRDIPADIIGHIPGARLSGPGIRPWTVFVAGIIYSEVLPPPGMTTILHHGSLTLVLFLSLSLEFLRVGTFPHNEEQWGGVLQVTSQNRCSDRALRRTDTPQESRRYCCRASRTALARLEDLGENGGFIQRPTHGFPLWRRPLVLGGIAVGIVVLALALGLGLGLGLRHHHTSVDMNDGFIVVPVQNTDSSAYFLNMSMVNEETTTRYYNWTVTQATGAPDGFSKPMLVVNGIFPGPTIEANEGDRIVVNVTNMMPNATTLHWHGLYQRGTPYYDGTIGITQCGIPPGQSMVYNYTVANWTGSTWWHAHSATQYSDGIVGALVVHSKNESVPSYDGDLALQLSDLYHVFSPIALQEYFTPGGLAGIPGTEPVPDGGTINGIGQYGSYNSSFFNVTLEANKTYRLRLINPGTFVAMTFSVDNHMLTVIEGDGTAVGPYPVSSVSTAVGQRYSVLLTTNQTAGAYFMRAGLDQGAFGYNNPATQLEIRGVIRYGVENDTMPDMSLLNNPPLLPVDAPKAMDTGNLVPVGGGPAPEPTFNTSVTISMQYPANTADYLGHYLAFLNSTSWEPLTGTASLLEHLGNDTADGSASCDGSQLMTIVNEVHVVQILVQNNDDGDHPFHLHGYKFWVLNSGAGDYTDEAIMNTTPMLRDTVVIPAYSWIFLRFVADNAGYWAFHCHIQFHMAAGLLMQFNVLPSVSQQYEIPQYMLDQCSM
;
A
#
# COMPACT_ATOMS: atom_id res chain seq x y z
N MET A 1 45.31 2.01 26.82
CA MET A 1 44.14 1.12 26.83
C MET A 1 44.58 -0.25 26.34
N SER A 2 43.81 -1.30 26.62
CA SER A 2 43.96 -2.59 25.94
C SER A 2 42.91 -2.60 24.83
N PHE A 3 43.36 -2.57 23.58
CA PHE A 3 42.48 -2.54 22.41
C PHE A 3 42.00 -3.95 22.08
N HIS A 4 40.79 -4.06 21.54
CA HIS A 4 40.25 -5.36 21.10
C HIS A 4 39.37 -5.16 19.87
N PRO A 5 39.30 -6.15 18.95
CA PRO A 5 38.40 -6.09 17.82
C PRO A 5 36.96 -5.76 18.26
N PRO A 6 36.24 -4.87 17.55
CA PRO A 6 34.85 -4.58 17.83
C PRO A 6 33.95 -5.81 17.65
N ARG A 7 32.84 -5.84 18.36
CA ARG A 7 31.80 -6.88 18.20
C ARG A 7 30.39 -6.31 18.29
N LYS A 8 29.45 -7.01 17.65
CA LYS A 8 28.01 -6.79 17.83
C LYS A 8 27.64 -7.06 19.28
N VAL A 9 26.75 -6.23 19.83
CA VAL A 9 26.23 -6.38 21.21
C VAL A 9 24.71 -6.16 21.26
N ILE A 10 24.19 -5.21 20.47
CA ILE A 10 22.76 -5.03 20.28
C ILE A 10 22.22 -6.23 19.49
N LEU A 11 21.31 -7.00 20.10
CA LEU A 11 20.68 -8.18 19.52
C LEU A 11 19.16 -8.23 19.78
N THR A 12 18.66 -7.42 20.72
CA THR A 12 17.25 -7.38 21.13
C THR A 12 16.80 -5.94 21.36
N LYS A 13 15.48 -5.72 21.53
CA LYS A 13 14.92 -4.38 21.82
C LYS A 13 15.43 -3.83 23.15
N GLU A 14 15.67 -4.68 24.14
CA GLU A 14 16.19 -4.33 25.47
C GLU A 14 17.65 -3.89 25.37
N HIS A 15 18.46 -4.55 24.53
CA HIS A 15 19.84 -4.11 24.26
C HIS A 15 19.86 -2.76 23.53
N LEU A 16 18.91 -2.50 22.63
CA LEU A 16 18.79 -1.19 21.97
C LEU A 16 18.37 -0.09 22.95
N GLN A 17 17.41 -0.34 23.84
CA GLN A 17 17.05 0.61 24.91
C GLN A 17 18.23 0.88 25.85
N ALA A 18 19.01 -0.15 26.20
CA ALA A 18 20.24 0.01 26.98
C ALA A 18 21.31 0.80 26.22
N PHE A 19 21.39 0.72 24.89
CA PHE A 19 22.24 1.60 24.07
C PHE A 19 21.75 3.04 24.13
N GLN A 20 20.47 3.30 23.87
CA GLN A 20 19.88 4.65 23.87
C GLN A 20 19.99 5.37 25.23
N ALA A 21 20.11 4.62 26.33
CA ALA A 21 20.35 5.13 27.68
C ALA A 21 21.84 5.14 28.10
N SER A 22 22.77 4.79 27.21
CA SER A 22 24.20 4.68 27.51
C SER A 22 24.99 5.97 27.21
N LYS A 23 26.11 6.17 27.90
CA LYS A 23 26.99 7.32 27.65
C LYS A 23 27.58 7.29 26.23
N ILE A 24 27.76 6.10 25.64
CA ILE A 24 28.35 5.96 24.30
C ILE A 24 27.39 6.40 23.18
N HIS A 25 26.06 6.24 23.37
CA HIS A 25 25.07 6.86 22.48
C HIS A 25 25.15 8.39 22.55
N ASP A 26 25.14 8.96 23.76
CA ASP A 26 25.18 10.41 23.95
C ASP A 26 26.49 11.03 23.43
N ASP A 27 27.63 10.33 23.58
CA ASP A 27 28.91 10.71 22.99
C ASP A 27 28.84 10.80 21.44
N ILE A 28 28.18 9.85 20.78
CA ILE A 28 28.04 9.81 19.32
C ILE A 28 27.10 10.93 18.86
N VAL A 29 25.93 11.09 19.51
CA VAL A 29 24.96 12.15 19.20
C VAL A 29 25.56 13.53 19.39
N SER A 30 26.28 13.75 20.49
CA SER A 30 27.01 14.99 20.76
C SER A 30 28.10 15.28 19.71
N TYR A 31 28.76 14.24 19.19
CA TYR A 31 29.74 14.39 18.12
C TYR A 31 29.09 14.82 16.79
N ILE A 32 27.99 14.17 16.40
CA ILE A 32 27.22 14.54 15.20
C ILE A 32 26.74 15.99 15.31
N GLN A 33 26.17 16.38 16.46
CA GLN A 33 25.74 17.76 16.71
C GLN A 33 26.91 18.75 16.63
N THR A 34 28.09 18.40 17.17
CA THR A 34 29.29 19.25 17.12
C THR A 34 29.76 19.47 15.67
N LEU A 35 29.85 18.41 14.86
CA LEU A 35 30.21 18.51 13.44
C LEU A 35 29.14 19.28 12.63
N ASN A 36 27.87 19.07 12.94
CA ASN A 36 26.74 19.74 12.32
C ASN A 36 26.74 21.25 12.59
N ASP A 37 26.98 21.68 13.83
CA ASP A 37 27.08 23.12 14.15
C ASP A 37 28.38 23.75 13.62
N ALA A 38 29.47 22.98 13.46
CA ALA A 38 30.75 23.49 12.95
C ALA A 38 30.67 23.98 11.49
N VAL A 39 29.79 23.42 10.65
CA VAL A 39 29.66 23.80 9.23
C VAL A 39 28.55 24.81 8.93
N VAL A 40 27.94 25.42 9.95
CA VAL A 40 26.89 26.42 9.77
C VAL A 40 27.40 27.64 9.00
N ASN A 41 26.80 27.92 7.82
CA ASN A 41 27.24 28.92 6.84
C ASN A 41 28.66 28.70 6.26
N VAL A 42 29.19 27.46 6.26
CA VAL A 42 30.45 27.11 5.58
C VAL A 42 30.16 26.32 4.31
N LYS A 43 30.75 26.70 3.17
CA LYS A 43 30.60 26.01 1.88
C LYS A 43 31.60 24.87 1.70
N LEU A 44 31.30 24.00 0.74
CA LEU A 44 32.27 23.08 0.14
C LEU A 44 33.43 23.80 -0.56
N THR A 45 33.21 25.00 -1.08
CA THR A 45 34.20 25.81 -1.83
C THR A 45 35.07 26.72 -0.97
N ASP A 46 34.78 26.87 0.33
CA ASP A 46 35.54 27.77 1.21
C ASP A 46 36.94 27.20 1.56
N GLU A 47 37.92 28.09 1.75
CA GLU A 47 39.23 27.69 2.27
C GLU A 47 39.14 27.27 3.74
N CYS A 48 39.60 26.06 4.05
CA CYS A 48 39.65 25.51 5.41
C CYS A 48 41.07 25.05 5.76
N ALA A 49 41.46 25.20 7.04
CA ALA A 49 42.75 24.71 7.50
C ALA A 49 42.75 23.17 7.58
N GLU A 50 43.64 22.52 6.82
CA GLU A 50 43.89 21.08 6.94
C GLU A 50 45.03 20.78 7.91
N SER A 51 44.80 19.90 8.87
CA SER A 51 45.88 19.34 9.69
C SER A 51 46.62 18.23 8.93
N PRO A 52 47.85 17.86 9.34
CA PRO A 52 48.55 16.70 8.79
C PRO A 52 47.76 15.39 8.92
N GLY A 53 46.82 15.31 9.87
CA GLY A 53 45.86 14.20 10.01
C GLY A 53 44.81 14.21 8.91
N VAL A 54 44.15 15.35 8.67
CA VAL A 54 43.17 15.53 7.58
C VAL A 54 43.80 15.17 6.22
N SER A 55 44.95 15.75 5.88
CA SER A 55 45.63 15.46 4.61
C SER A 55 46.24 14.04 4.56
N ALA A 56 46.29 13.29 5.66
CA ALA A 56 46.58 11.85 5.65
C ALA A 56 45.33 11.02 5.37
N ILE A 57 44.20 11.34 6.01
CA ILE A 57 42.91 10.68 5.76
C ILE A 57 42.48 10.87 4.29
N LEU A 58 42.61 12.08 3.74
CA LEU A 58 42.30 12.35 2.33
C LEU A 58 43.18 11.51 1.37
N ARG A 59 44.45 11.23 1.74
CA ARG A 59 45.31 10.31 0.97
C ARG A 59 44.84 8.86 1.05
N VAL A 60 44.37 8.40 2.22
CA VAL A 60 43.75 7.07 2.36
C VAL A 60 42.48 6.96 1.50
N LEU A 61 41.58 7.93 1.56
CA LEU A 61 40.36 7.94 0.72
C LEU A 61 40.69 7.94 -0.79
N ASN A 62 41.70 8.71 -1.21
CA ASN A 62 42.19 8.68 -2.58
C ASN A 62 42.77 7.31 -2.98
N GLN A 63 43.42 6.59 -2.06
CA GLN A 63 43.89 5.23 -2.32
C GLN A 63 42.73 4.22 -2.45
N ILE A 64 41.63 4.38 -1.71
CA ILE A 64 40.41 3.56 -1.88
C ILE A 64 39.80 3.76 -3.28
N GLU A 65 39.71 4.99 -3.77
CA GLU A 65 39.23 5.24 -5.14
C GLU A 65 40.15 4.63 -6.21
N VAL A 66 41.47 4.66 -6.00
CA VAL A 66 42.45 4.01 -6.89
C VAL A 66 42.28 2.48 -6.86
N ILE A 67 41.98 1.87 -5.71
CA ILE A 67 41.68 0.44 -5.60
C ILE A 67 40.39 0.10 -6.35
N ALA A 68 39.33 0.89 -6.19
CA ALA A 68 38.07 0.71 -6.92
C ALA A 68 38.26 0.81 -8.45
N LYS A 69 38.95 1.86 -8.92
CA LYS A 69 39.28 2.05 -10.34
C LYS A 69 40.23 0.98 -10.90
N GLY A 70 41.01 0.33 -10.05
CA GLY A 70 41.86 -0.82 -10.40
C GLY A 70 41.12 -2.16 -10.48
N ILE A 71 39.86 -2.23 -10.03
CA ILE A 71 39.03 -3.44 -9.99
C ILE A 71 37.76 -3.14 -10.81
N PRO A 72 37.82 -3.26 -12.16
CA PRO A 72 36.68 -2.96 -13.02
C PRO A 72 35.50 -3.92 -12.79
N PRO A 73 34.27 -3.51 -13.09
CA PRO A 73 33.10 -4.39 -13.02
C PRO A 73 33.22 -5.56 -13.99
N VAL A 74 32.72 -6.73 -13.58
CA VAL A 74 32.63 -7.90 -14.46
C VAL A 74 31.42 -7.73 -15.40
N ASP A 75 31.60 -8.04 -16.68
CA ASP A 75 30.52 -8.09 -17.69
C ASP A 75 29.57 -9.27 -17.41
N ASN A 76 28.66 -9.07 -16.45
CA ASN A 76 27.74 -10.11 -15.98
C ASN A 76 26.37 -9.99 -16.69
N LYS A 77 26.30 -10.48 -17.92
CA LYS A 77 25.05 -10.51 -18.73
C LYS A 77 23.91 -11.34 -18.13
N ALA A 78 24.13 -12.00 -16.99
CA ALA A 78 23.14 -12.75 -16.24
C ALA A 78 22.71 -12.08 -14.91
N SER A 79 23.31 -10.96 -14.49
CA SER A 79 22.92 -10.23 -13.28
C SER A 79 22.79 -8.72 -13.51
N ARG A 80 21.66 -8.18 -13.09
CA ARG A 80 21.33 -6.74 -12.98
C ARG A 80 21.42 -6.24 -11.53
N PHE A 81 22.11 -7.00 -10.68
CA PHE A 81 22.27 -6.85 -9.22
C PHE A 81 23.76 -6.76 -8.86
N GLY A 82 24.05 -6.29 -7.65
CA GLY A 82 25.38 -5.94 -7.14
C GLY A 82 26.56 -6.67 -7.79
N ASN A 83 27.43 -5.93 -8.47
CA ASN A 83 28.49 -6.52 -9.29
C ASN A 83 29.47 -7.33 -8.42
N PRO A 84 29.72 -8.62 -8.72
CA PRO A 84 30.61 -9.46 -7.92
C PRO A 84 32.04 -8.93 -7.73
N ALA A 85 32.50 -8.01 -8.60
CA ALA A 85 33.75 -7.29 -8.43
C ALA A 85 33.85 -6.54 -7.09
N PHE A 86 32.73 -6.13 -6.48
CA PHE A 86 32.71 -5.53 -5.16
C PHE A 86 33.33 -6.42 -4.07
N ARG A 87 33.17 -7.76 -4.18
CA ARG A 87 33.77 -8.70 -3.22
C ARG A 87 35.30 -8.65 -3.28
N THR A 88 35.85 -8.58 -4.49
CA THR A 88 37.29 -8.37 -4.74
C THR A 88 37.78 -7.02 -4.21
N PHE A 89 36.99 -5.95 -4.40
CA PHE A 89 37.28 -4.64 -3.82
C PHE A 89 37.30 -4.69 -2.28
N TYR A 90 36.24 -5.24 -1.66
CA TYR A 90 36.11 -5.38 -0.22
C TYR A 90 37.29 -6.14 0.39
N ASP A 91 37.63 -7.30 -0.18
CA ASP A 91 38.76 -8.12 0.27
C ASP A 91 40.09 -7.39 0.13
N LYS A 92 40.28 -6.63 -0.96
CA LYS A 92 41.50 -5.83 -1.18
C LYS A 92 41.62 -4.66 -0.20
N VAL A 93 40.51 -4.01 0.14
CA VAL A 93 40.47 -2.96 1.17
C VAL A 93 40.76 -3.53 2.56
N ASN A 94 40.21 -4.71 2.88
CA ASN A 94 40.50 -5.42 4.14
C ASN A 94 41.99 -5.82 4.25
N GLU A 95 42.56 -6.44 3.21
CA GLU A 95 44.00 -6.79 3.14
C GLU A 95 44.91 -5.57 3.34
N LEU A 96 44.59 -4.46 2.66
CA LEU A 96 45.39 -3.24 2.71
C LEU A 96 45.12 -2.36 3.94
N SER A 97 44.03 -2.60 4.69
CA SER A 97 43.56 -1.76 5.81
C SER A 97 44.67 -1.42 6.80
N LEU A 98 45.44 -2.41 7.25
CA LEU A 98 46.56 -2.25 8.18
C LEU A 98 47.64 -1.31 7.61
N SER A 99 47.96 -1.46 6.32
CA SER A 99 48.98 -0.64 5.65
C SER A 99 48.55 0.82 5.47
N LEU A 100 47.25 1.04 5.19
CA LEU A 100 46.65 2.37 5.06
C LEU A 100 46.67 3.12 6.40
N HIS A 101 46.26 2.47 7.49
CA HIS A 101 46.27 3.04 8.83
C HIS A 101 47.68 3.40 9.33
N VAL A 102 48.72 2.65 8.96
CA VAL A 102 50.12 2.97 9.28
C VAL A 102 50.59 4.28 8.65
N THR A 103 49.89 4.83 7.65
CA THR A 103 50.20 6.15 7.08
C THR A 103 49.64 7.33 7.89
N LEU A 104 48.74 7.08 8.84
CA LEU A 104 48.10 8.12 9.64
C LEU A 104 49.03 8.62 10.77
N PRO A 105 49.25 9.95 10.91
CA PRO A 105 50.22 10.49 11.86
C PRO A 105 49.77 10.27 13.30
N GLY A 106 50.71 9.86 14.17
CA GLY A 106 50.47 9.70 15.61
C GLY A 106 49.69 8.44 16.02
N LEU A 107 49.18 7.65 15.08
CA LEU A 107 48.29 6.54 15.39
C LEU A 107 48.99 5.38 16.14
N PRO A 108 48.48 4.94 17.31
CA PRO A 108 49.05 3.79 18.03
C PRO A 108 48.83 2.47 17.27
N ARG A 109 49.90 1.70 17.01
CA ARG A 109 49.82 0.41 16.31
C ARG A 109 48.88 -0.59 16.98
N GLU A 110 48.83 -0.58 18.31
CA GLU A 110 47.93 -1.41 19.13
C GLU A 110 46.44 -1.19 18.80
N ALA A 111 46.06 0.01 18.33
CA ALA A 111 44.67 0.39 18.03
C ALA A 111 44.23 0.08 16.59
N ILE A 112 45.18 -0.20 15.69
CA ILE A 112 44.88 -0.42 14.26
C ILE A 112 43.94 -1.63 14.02
N PRO A 113 44.06 -2.77 14.74
CA PRO A 113 43.12 -3.89 14.60
C PRO A 113 41.69 -3.57 15.04
N GLU A 114 41.50 -2.52 15.85
CA GLU A 114 40.16 -2.06 16.26
C GLU A 114 39.57 -1.09 15.21
N LEU A 115 40.37 -0.12 14.76
CA LEU A 115 40.00 0.85 13.72
C LEU A 115 39.70 0.21 12.36
N SER A 116 40.47 -0.81 11.97
CA SER A 116 40.32 -1.44 10.65
C SER A 116 38.94 -2.04 10.44
N VAL A 117 38.26 -2.49 11.51
CA VAL A 117 36.91 -3.05 11.40
C VAL A 117 35.91 -1.95 11.05
N TYR A 118 35.84 -0.86 11.82
CA TYR A 118 34.99 0.31 11.49
C TYR A 118 35.30 0.87 10.08
N PHE A 119 36.57 0.84 9.67
CA PHE A 119 36.98 1.27 8.34
C PHE A 119 36.48 0.32 7.24
N CYS A 120 36.50 -1.00 7.43
CA CYS A 120 36.06 -1.97 6.43
C CYS A 120 34.54 -2.05 6.29
N GLU A 121 33.80 -2.05 7.41
CA GLU A 121 32.32 -2.04 7.39
C GLU A 121 31.74 -0.73 6.83
N SER A 122 32.57 0.31 6.60
CA SER A 122 32.10 1.60 6.08
C SER A 122 31.83 1.65 4.58
N TRP A 123 32.19 0.60 3.82
CA TRP A 123 32.09 0.60 2.35
C TRP A 123 30.93 -0.22 1.78
N GLY A 124 30.22 -0.99 2.60
CA GLY A 124 29.14 -1.90 2.18
C GLY A 124 29.32 -3.33 2.70
N ASN A 125 28.31 -4.18 2.56
CA ASN A 125 28.37 -5.58 3.00
C ASN A 125 28.95 -6.50 1.91
N ARG A 126 30.01 -7.25 2.24
CA ARG A 126 30.66 -8.19 1.30
C ARG A 126 29.73 -9.28 0.74
N THR A 127 28.84 -9.82 1.57
CA THR A 127 27.98 -10.94 1.17
C THR A 127 26.82 -10.45 0.33
N ARG A 128 26.08 -9.44 0.81
CA ARG A 128 24.86 -8.92 0.18
C ARG A 128 25.12 -7.92 -0.95
N ILE A 129 26.30 -7.30 -1.00
CA ILE A 129 26.67 -6.25 -1.97
C ILE A 129 25.76 -5.00 -1.82
N ASP A 130 25.39 -4.69 -0.57
CA ASP A 130 24.56 -3.55 -0.20
C ASP A 130 25.33 -2.46 0.57
N TYR A 131 24.76 -1.26 0.64
CA TYR A 131 25.28 -0.12 1.39
C TYR A 131 24.12 0.79 1.87
N GLY A 132 24.23 1.35 3.07
CA GLY A 132 23.23 2.28 3.62
C GLY A 132 23.72 3.01 4.88
N SER A 133 22.78 3.65 5.59
CA SER A 133 23.07 4.53 6.74
C SER A 133 23.82 3.87 7.91
N GLY A 134 23.74 2.55 8.08
CA GLY A 134 24.55 1.80 9.05
C GLY A 134 26.04 1.74 8.69
N MET A 135 26.39 1.69 7.40
CA MET A 135 27.76 1.75 6.92
C MET A 135 28.30 3.19 6.97
N GLU A 136 27.46 4.17 6.66
CA GLU A 136 27.75 5.61 6.86
C GLU A 136 28.06 5.93 8.34
N LEU A 137 27.32 5.32 9.28
CA LEU A 137 27.59 5.41 10.71
C LEU A 137 28.92 4.75 11.11
N ASN A 138 29.33 3.64 10.48
CA ASN A 138 30.65 3.05 10.70
C ASN A 138 31.79 3.98 10.24
N PHE A 139 31.62 4.71 9.13
CA PHE A 139 32.59 5.74 8.72
C PHE A 139 32.72 6.86 9.76
N LEU A 140 31.60 7.34 10.29
CA LEU A 140 31.61 8.34 11.37
C LEU A 140 32.28 7.80 12.64
N CYS A 141 32.01 6.56 13.03
CA CYS A 141 32.65 5.91 14.17
C CYS A 141 34.17 5.80 14.01
N TRP A 142 34.65 5.55 12.80
CA TRP A 142 36.08 5.58 12.48
C TRP A 142 36.68 6.98 12.71
N ILE A 143 36.02 8.06 12.26
CA ILE A 143 36.45 9.45 12.52
C ILE A 143 36.47 9.75 14.04
N ILE A 144 35.43 9.37 14.78
CA ILE A 144 35.36 9.54 16.25
C ILE A 144 36.57 8.87 16.93
N CYS A 145 36.93 7.65 16.50
CA CYS A 145 38.09 6.94 17.03
C CYS A 145 39.43 7.63 16.66
N LEU A 146 39.56 8.22 15.47
CA LEU A 146 40.75 8.98 15.07
C LEU A 146 40.92 10.28 15.90
N GLU A 147 39.85 10.98 16.26
CA GLU A 147 39.93 12.12 17.19
C GLU A 147 40.25 11.66 18.62
N ARG A 148 39.61 10.60 19.10
CA ARG A 148 39.90 10.01 20.45
C ARG A 148 41.35 9.55 20.59
N LEU A 149 42.01 9.23 19.49
CA LEU A 149 43.43 8.85 19.43
C LEU A 149 44.38 10.01 19.05
N GLY A 150 43.86 11.22 18.81
CA GLY A 150 44.65 12.43 18.55
C GLY A 150 45.26 12.54 17.16
N VAL A 151 44.77 11.75 16.18
CA VAL A 151 45.20 11.83 14.77
C VAL A 151 44.65 13.11 14.10
N VAL A 152 43.44 13.51 14.49
CA VAL A 152 42.78 14.77 14.13
C VAL A 152 42.35 15.52 15.40
N GLN A 153 42.11 16.82 15.29
CA GLN A 153 41.82 17.70 16.42
C GLN A 153 40.54 18.51 16.22
N LYS A 154 40.05 19.18 17.28
CA LYS A 154 38.83 20.01 17.21
C LYS A 154 38.94 21.23 16.29
N SER A 155 40.16 21.66 15.95
CA SER A 155 40.41 22.61 14.86
C SER A 155 39.94 22.11 13.49
N ASP A 156 39.89 20.80 13.33
CA ASP A 156 39.74 20.14 12.04
C ASP A 156 38.26 19.84 11.73
N HIS A 157 37.34 20.07 12.68
CA HIS A 157 35.92 19.71 12.58
C HIS A 157 35.22 20.20 11.31
N ILE A 158 35.56 21.40 10.83
CA ILE A 158 35.07 21.92 9.55
C ILE A 158 35.57 21.04 8.39
N ALA A 159 36.88 20.78 8.32
CA ALA A 159 37.50 19.98 7.27
C ALA A 159 37.13 18.49 7.36
N LEU A 160 36.83 17.95 8.56
CA LEU A 160 36.30 16.60 8.72
C LEU A 160 34.95 16.44 8.00
N VAL A 161 34.16 17.50 7.89
CA VAL A 161 32.87 17.50 7.18
C VAL A 161 33.05 17.92 5.72
N THR A 162 33.57 19.12 5.45
CA THR A 162 33.66 19.69 4.08
C THR A 162 34.79 19.14 3.21
N ARG A 163 35.74 18.39 3.79
CA ARG A 163 36.79 17.67 3.04
C ARG A 163 36.64 16.16 3.22
N VAL A 164 36.81 15.63 4.44
CA VAL A 164 36.92 14.17 4.67
C VAL A 164 35.59 13.45 4.42
N PHE A 165 34.50 13.88 5.07
CA PHE A 165 33.20 13.23 4.91
C PHE A 165 32.63 13.41 3.49
N TRP A 166 32.74 14.62 2.92
CA TRP A 166 32.35 14.82 1.52
C TRP A 166 33.15 13.94 0.55
N ARG A 167 34.47 13.83 0.75
CA ARG A 167 35.33 12.95 -0.06
C ARG A 167 34.94 11.48 0.05
N TYR A 168 34.48 11.03 1.22
CA TYR A 168 33.92 9.69 1.40
C TYR A 168 32.62 9.49 0.60
N VAL A 169 31.71 10.45 0.59
CA VAL A 169 30.49 10.42 -0.24
C VAL A 169 30.86 10.33 -1.73
N GLU A 170 31.85 11.09 -2.20
CA GLU A 170 32.34 11.00 -3.59
C GLU A 170 32.85 9.60 -3.95
N VAL A 171 33.66 8.97 -3.07
CA VAL A 171 34.11 7.58 -3.26
C VAL A 171 32.92 6.62 -3.22
N MET A 172 31.95 6.81 -2.34
CA MET A 172 30.73 5.99 -2.31
C MET A 172 29.90 6.13 -3.60
N ARG A 173 29.82 7.31 -4.23
CA ARG A 173 29.18 7.44 -5.55
C ARG A 173 29.92 6.69 -6.65
N VAL A 174 31.26 6.65 -6.59
CA VAL A 174 32.06 5.80 -7.50
C VAL A 174 31.74 4.32 -7.27
N LEU A 175 31.67 3.85 -6.02
CA LEU A 175 31.36 2.45 -5.69
C LEU A 175 29.92 2.06 -6.09
N GLN A 176 28.93 2.90 -5.75
CA GLN A 176 27.52 2.72 -6.11
C GLN A 176 27.31 2.62 -7.63
N SER A 177 27.95 3.50 -8.41
CA SER A 177 27.84 3.50 -9.88
C SER A 177 28.70 2.45 -10.58
N THR A 178 29.87 2.09 -10.03
CA THR A 178 30.78 1.08 -10.62
C THR A 178 30.32 -0.35 -10.33
N TYR A 179 29.79 -0.60 -9.13
CA TYR A 179 29.41 -1.94 -8.68
C TYR A 179 27.90 -2.14 -8.49
N TRP A 180 27.07 -1.15 -8.84
CA TRP A 180 25.60 -1.22 -8.76
C TRP A 180 25.09 -1.64 -7.37
N LEU A 181 25.76 -1.15 -6.30
CA LEU A 181 25.46 -1.50 -4.91
C LEU A 181 23.99 -1.27 -4.57
N GLU A 182 23.46 -2.10 -3.68
CA GLU A 182 22.04 -2.10 -3.32
C GLU A 182 21.75 -1.28 -2.04
N PRO A 183 20.58 -0.61 -1.92
CA PRO A 183 20.22 0.14 -0.71
C PRO A 183 20.02 -0.76 0.53
N ALA A 184 20.89 -0.69 1.53
CA ALA A 184 20.85 -1.61 2.67
C ALA A 184 19.67 -1.33 3.64
N GLY A 185 18.60 -2.13 3.52
CA GLY A 185 17.46 -2.17 4.45
C GLY A 185 16.11 -2.22 3.73
N SER A 186 15.05 -2.60 4.45
CA SER A 186 13.67 -2.47 3.95
C SER A 186 13.31 -0.99 3.81
N HIS A 187 13.31 -0.52 2.55
CA HIS A 187 13.24 0.88 2.11
C HIS A 187 14.43 1.74 2.61
N GLY A 188 15.32 2.11 1.68
CA GLY A 188 16.41 3.06 1.92
C GLY A 188 15.90 4.38 2.48
N VAL A 189 16.54 4.85 3.57
CA VAL A 189 15.93 5.64 4.67
C VAL A 189 14.81 6.60 4.26
N TRP A 190 13.58 6.05 4.21
CA TRP A 190 12.31 6.72 3.92
C TRP A 190 12.35 7.75 2.77
N GLY A 191 13.12 7.50 1.71
CA GLY A 191 13.09 8.35 0.51
C GLY A 191 13.76 9.73 0.65
N LEU A 192 14.82 9.85 1.47
CA LEU A 192 15.83 10.91 1.29
C LEU A 192 16.66 10.61 0.02
N ASP A 193 17.71 9.83 0.23
CA ASP A 193 18.55 9.15 -0.76
C ASP A 193 18.54 7.68 -0.33
N ASP A 194 18.53 6.78 -1.30
CA ASP A 194 18.44 5.35 -1.05
C ASP A 194 19.64 4.86 -0.20
N TYR A 195 20.77 5.59 -0.26
CA TYR A 195 22.05 5.20 0.35
C TYR A 195 22.52 6.06 1.54
N HIS A 196 22.14 7.33 1.66
CA HIS A 196 22.81 8.31 2.54
C HIS A 196 21.85 9.18 3.37
N PHE A 197 22.27 9.59 4.57
CA PHE A 197 21.50 10.50 5.43
C PHE A 197 22.32 11.72 5.89
N LEU A 198 23.52 11.50 6.42
CA LEU A 198 24.37 12.56 6.98
C LEU A 198 24.70 13.71 6.01
N PRO A 199 24.80 13.52 4.66
CA PRO A 199 24.97 14.64 3.73
C PRO A 199 23.81 15.65 3.74
N PHE A 200 22.58 15.20 4.00
CA PHE A 200 21.41 16.08 4.13
C PHE A 200 21.35 16.74 5.51
N LEU A 201 21.78 16.05 6.57
CA LEU A 201 21.93 16.64 7.90
C LEU A 201 22.97 17.77 7.85
N PHE A 202 24.22 17.49 7.47
CA PHE A 202 25.27 18.51 7.39
C PHE A 202 24.98 19.56 6.32
N GLY A 203 24.47 19.18 5.14
CA GLY A 203 24.10 20.12 4.08
C GLY A 203 22.98 21.09 4.48
N SER A 204 22.00 20.64 5.28
CA SER A 204 20.98 21.54 5.83
C SER A 204 21.56 22.49 6.90
N ALA A 205 22.63 22.10 7.59
CA ALA A 205 23.36 23.00 8.50
C ALA A 205 24.14 24.08 7.75
N GLN A 206 24.82 23.76 6.64
CA GLN A 206 25.48 24.77 5.80
C GLN A 206 24.53 25.90 5.36
N LEU A 207 23.24 25.58 5.19
CA LEU A 207 22.18 26.49 4.75
C LEU A 207 21.40 27.16 5.90
N ARG A 208 21.73 26.90 7.17
CA ARG A 208 21.07 27.53 8.34
C ARG A 208 21.24 29.04 8.36
N GLY A 209 20.14 29.78 8.59
CA GLY A 209 20.12 31.24 8.47
C GLY A 209 20.35 31.82 7.06
N HIS A 210 20.52 30.99 6.01
CA HIS A 210 20.85 31.48 4.67
C HIS A 210 19.77 32.38 4.09
N LYS A 211 20.16 33.53 3.54
CA LYS A 211 19.26 34.67 3.26
C LYS A 211 18.34 34.49 2.05
N TYR A 212 18.76 33.72 1.05
CA TYR A 212 18.08 33.65 -0.26
C TYR A 212 17.56 32.24 -0.59
N ILE A 213 18.44 31.23 -0.68
CA ILE A 213 18.08 29.81 -0.84
C ILE A 213 17.27 29.36 0.38
N ARG A 214 16.09 28.78 0.15
CA ARG A 214 15.17 28.20 1.16
C ARG A 214 15.01 26.69 0.93
N PRO A 215 14.40 25.91 1.84
CA PRO A 215 14.16 24.48 1.60
C PRO A 215 13.41 24.20 0.29
N LYS A 216 12.36 24.98 -0.05
CA LYS A 216 11.67 24.88 -1.35
C LYS A 216 12.55 25.16 -2.58
N SER A 217 13.73 25.78 -2.43
CA SER A 217 14.65 26.02 -3.55
C SER A 217 15.30 24.76 -4.11
N ILE A 218 15.07 23.58 -3.54
CA ILE A 218 15.48 22.30 -4.15
C ILE A 218 14.65 21.93 -5.39
N HIS A 219 13.51 22.60 -5.64
CA HIS A 219 12.70 22.43 -6.84
C HIS A 219 13.04 23.44 -7.96
N ASP A 220 14.10 24.22 -7.79
CA ASP A 220 14.55 25.23 -8.74
C ASP A 220 15.86 24.74 -9.39
N PRO A 221 15.81 24.19 -10.62
CA PRO A 221 16.96 23.52 -11.23
C PRO A 221 18.11 24.49 -11.52
N ASP A 222 17.84 25.77 -11.73
CA ASP A 222 18.89 26.79 -11.89
C ASP A 222 19.62 27.03 -10.57
N ILE A 223 18.92 27.01 -9.43
CA ILE A 223 19.53 27.06 -8.09
C ILE A 223 20.28 25.77 -7.77
N VAL A 224 19.71 24.60 -8.06
CA VAL A 224 20.35 23.30 -7.80
C VAL A 224 21.64 23.16 -8.62
N GLU A 225 21.61 23.43 -9.93
CA GLU A 225 22.81 23.37 -10.78
C GLU A 225 23.89 24.36 -10.30
N GLU A 226 23.55 25.65 -10.11
CA GLU A 226 24.53 26.69 -9.77
C GLU A 226 25.14 26.50 -8.38
N TYR A 227 24.35 26.10 -7.37
CA TYR A 227 24.81 26.02 -5.97
C TYR A 227 25.15 24.60 -5.48
N SER A 228 24.95 23.55 -6.30
CA SER A 228 25.41 22.17 -6.00
C SER A 228 26.90 22.09 -5.68
N LYS A 229 27.74 22.94 -6.29
CA LYS A 229 29.17 23.03 -6.01
C LYS A 229 29.51 23.56 -4.60
N ASP A 230 28.59 24.30 -3.98
CA ASP A 230 28.81 25.00 -2.71
C ASP A 230 28.21 24.27 -1.50
N TYR A 231 27.12 23.52 -1.67
CA TYR A 231 26.33 22.96 -0.55
C TYR A 231 25.97 21.48 -0.77
N MET A 232 26.30 20.63 0.21
CA MET A 232 26.11 19.17 0.16
C MET A 232 24.65 18.78 -0.12
N TYR A 233 23.68 19.50 0.46
CA TYR A 233 22.27 19.20 0.25
C TYR A 233 21.90 19.31 -1.23
N LEU A 234 22.30 20.40 -1.88
CA LEU A 234 22.01 20.64 -3.30
C LEU A 234 22.84 19.74 -4.22
N ALA A 235 24.06 19.38 -3.82
CA ALA A 235 24.86 18.35 -4.49
C ALA A 235 24.16 16.99 -4.49
N CYS A 236 23.55 16.60 -3.36
CA CYS A 236 22.78 15.36 -3.25
C CYS A 236 21.46 15.40 -4.04
N ILE A 237 20.71 16.52 -4.02
CA ILE A 237 19.53 16.70 -4.88
C ILE A 237 19.91 16.52 -6.36
N ARG A 238 20.89 17.29 -6.84
CA ARG A 238 21.41 17.20 -8.20
C ARG A 238 21.84 15.79 -8.58
N PHE A 239 22.47 15.06 -7.66
CA PHE A 239 22.87 13.68 -7.91
C PHE A 239 21.66 12.78 -8.12
N ILE A 240 20.64 12.86 -7.25
CA ILE A 240 19.42 12.06 -7.39
C ILE A 240 18.71 12.40 -8.72
N GLU A 241 18.52 13.68 -9.04
CA GLU A 241 17.92 14.14 -10.31
C GLU A 241 18.72 13.75 -11.56
N SER A 242 20.03 13.45 -11.41
CA SER A 242 20.87 12.95 -12.52
C SER A 242 20.81 11.43 -12.73
N VAL A 243 20.16 10.70 -11.82
CA VAL A 243 20.07 9.23 -11.81
C VAL A 243 18.61 8.74 -11.85
N LYS A 244 17.67 9.46 -11.23
CA LYS A 244 16.23 9.22 -11.25
C LYS A 244 15.56 10.24 -12.17
N THR A 245 14.71 9.78 -13.09
CA THR A 245 14.20 10.59 -14.22
C THR A 245 12.82 11.23 -14.00
N ALA A 246 12.11 10.83 -12.95
CA ALA A 246 10.88 11.48 -12.50
C ALA A 246 11.17 12.80 -11.75
N SER A 247 10.15 13.51 -11.28
CA SER A 247 10.36 14.67 -10.39
C SER A 247 10.67 14.22 -8.95
N LEU A 248 11.33 15.10 -8.18
CA LEU A 248 11.73 14.87 -6.78
C LEU A 248 10.58 14.35 -5.89
N ARG A 249 9.35 14.82 -6.15
CA ARG A 249 8.12 14.39 -5.47
C ARG A 249 7.83 12.89 -5.60
N TRP A 250 8.11 12.31 -6.77
CA TRP A 250 7.77 10.93 -7.08
C TRP A 250 8.84 9.92 -6.64
N HIS A 251 10.11 10.33 -6.67
CA HIS A 251 11.23 9.42 -6.39
C HIS A 251 11.93 9.64 -5.04
N SER A 252 11.56 10.72 -4.34
CA SER A 252 12.05 11.11 -3.01
C SER A 252 10.99 11.97 -2.28
N PRO A 253 9.76 11.48 -2.05
CA PRO A 253 8.66 12.27 -1.49
C PRO A 253 9.00 12.95 -0.16
N MET A 254 9.81 12.31 0.71
CA MET A 254 10.23 12.93 1.97
C MET A 254 11.15 14.15 1.77
N LEU A 255 11.87 14.27 0.65
CA LEU A 255 12.59 15.50 0.30
C LEU A 255 11.63 16.62 -0.16
N ASP A 256 10.56 16.30 -0.90
CA ASP A 256 9.51 17.27 -1.28
C ASP A 256 8.78 17.82 -0.04
N ASP A 257 8.34 16.95 0.87
CA ASP A 257 7.69 17.36 2.12
C ASP A 257 8.61 18.19 3.02
N ILE A 258 9.89 17.82 3.12
CA ILE A 258 10.89 18.62 3.86
C ILE A 258 11.14 19.97 3.17
N SER A 259 10.97 20.09 1.85
CA SER A 259 11.05 21.36 1.10
C SER A 259 9.97 22.37 1.54
N ALA A 260 8.80 21.90 1.96
CA ALA A 260 7.71 22.74 2.46
C ALA A 260 8.04 23.45 3.79
N VAL A 261 9.08 23.02 4.51
CA VAL A 261 9.54 23.63 5.76
C VAL A 261 10.10 25.04 5.50
N LYS A 262 9.60 26.04 6.23
CA LYS A 262 9.85 27.47 5.91
C LYS A 262 11.30 27.96 6.07
N THR A 263 12.16 27.21 6.78
CA THR A 263 13.51 27.63 7.21
C THR A 263 14.45 26.44 7.42
N TRP A 264 15.70 26.53 6.95
CA TRP A 264 16.72 25.48 7.10
C TRP A 264 17.01 25.08 8.55
N ASP A 265 16.93 25.99 9.52
CA ASP A 265 17.06 25.68 10.95
C ASP A 265 15.98 24.72 11.48
N LYS A 266 14.80 24.69 10.86
CA LYS A 266 13.76 23.70 11.17
C LYS A 266 14.00 22.38 10.43
N VAL A 267 14.51 22.43 9.20
CA VAL A 267 14.93 21.23 8.46
C VAL A 267 16.02 20.50 9.24
N ASN A 268 17.11 21.19 9.59
CA ASN A 268 18.24 20.61 10.31
C ASN A 268 17.85 20.01 11.68
N ALA A 269 17.01 20.72 12.45
CA ALA A 269 16.46 20.19 13.71
C ALA A 269 15.49 19.01 13.52
N GLY A 270 14.83 18.90 12.36
CA GLY A 270 14.03 17.74 11.96
C GLY A 270 14.91 16.55 11.58
N MET A 271 15.88 16.76 10.68
CA MET A 271 16.86 15.77 10.24
C MET A 271 17.59 15.14 11.43
N MET A 272 18.00 15.93 12.43
CA MET A 272 18.65 15.41 13.63
C MET A 272 17.73 14.42 14.38
N LYS A 273 16.48 14.80 14.66
CA LYS A 273 15.51 13.92 15.33
C LYS A 273 15.24 12.65 14.53
N MET A 274 15.15 12.77 13.21
CA MET A 274 14.90 11.66 12.31
C MET A 274 16.10 10.70 12.23
N TYR A 275 17.34 11.19 12.32
CA TYR A 275 18.53 10.34 12.46
C TYR A 275 18.53 9.54 13.78
N LEU A 276 18.12 10.19 14.89
CA LEU A 276 17.99 9.53 16.20
C LEU A 276 16.92 8.42 16.18
N ALA A 277 15.82 8.60 15.45
CA ALA A 277 14.77 7.59 15.30
C ALA A 277 15.19 6.47 14.32
N GLU A 278 15.49 6.83 13.08
CA GLU A 278 15.59 5.88 11.96
C GLU A 278 16.96 5.22 11.80
N VAL A 279 18.02 5.79 12.40
CA VAL A 279 19.37 5.21 12.37
C VAL A 279 19.75 4.71 13.76
N LEU A 280 19.81 5.59 14.77
CA LEU A 280 20.25 5.20 16.12
C LEU A 280 19.16 4.52 16.97
N GLY A 281 17.89 4.60 16.55
CA GLY A 281 16.73 4.01 17.25
C GLY A 281 16.12 2.80 16.55
N LYS A 282 16.67 2.36 15.41
CA LYS A 282 16.10 1.30 14.57
C LYS A 282 16.89 0.00 14.72
N LEU A 283 16.30 -1.02 15.36
CA LEU A 283 16.98 -2.28 15.67
C LEU A 283 17.63 -2.98 14.45
N PRO A 284 16.97 -3.07 13.26
CA PRO A 284 17.61 -3.61 12.05
C PRO A 284 18.91 -2.91 11.62
N VAL A 285 19.08 -1.63 11.95
CA VAL A 285 20.33 -0.88 11.69
C VAL A 285 21.32 -1.14 12.84
N MET A 286 20.89 -0.92 14.08
CA MET A 286 21.76 -0.93 15.25
C MET A 286 22.24 -2.33 15.67
N GLN A 287 21.59 -3.41 15.25
CA GLN A 287 22.11 -4.78 15.45
C GLN A 287 23.45 -5.03 14.71
N HIS A 288 23.75 -4.23 13.68
CA HIS A 288 25.01 -4.28 12.95
C HIS A 288 26.07 -3.32 13.52
N PHE A 289 25.73 -2.52 14.53
CA PHE A 289 26.68 -1.63 15.20
C PHE A 289 27.70 -2.40 16.05
N LEU A 290 28.94 -1.91 16.08
CA LEU A 290 30.07 -2.60 16.68
C LEU A 290 30.66 -1.83 17.87
N PHE A 291 30.89 -2.53 18.98
CA PHE A 291 31.48 -1.97 20.20
C PHE A 291 32.91 -2.49 20.40
N GLY A 292 33.86 -1.55 20.47
CA GLY A 292 35.30 -1.78 20.69
C GLY A 292 35.74 -1.39 22.11
N SER A 293 37.02 -1.08 22.30
CA SER A 293 37.54 -0.49 23.53
C SER A 293 37.46 1.05 23.54
N ILE A 294 37.46 1.67 22.36
CA ILE A 294 37.37 3.12 22.15
C ILE A 294 35.90 3.58 22.15
N LEU A 295 35.01 2.75 21.61
CA LEU A 295 33.54 2.89 21.63
C LEU A 295 32.96 1.73 22.45
N ALA A 296 33.14 1.79 23.77
CA ALA A 296 32.86 0.69 24.68
C ALA A 296 31.37 0.52 25.02
N TRP A 297 30.96 -0.72 25.25
CA TRP A 297 29.65 -1.07 25.82
C TRP A 297 29.70 -1.02 27.35
N GLU A 298 28.78 -0.28 27.97
CA GLU A 298 28.72 -0.08 29.43
C GLU A 298 27.75 -1.05 30.14
N GLY A 299 26.91 -1.77 29.39
CA GLY A 299 25.93 -2.71 29.93
C GLY A 299 26.46 -4.12 30.18
N VAL A 300 25.58 -5.03 30.61
CA VAL A 300 25.88 -6.46 30.68
C VAL A 300 26.21 -6.96 29.26
N LEU A 301 27.29 -7.74 29.13
CA LEU A 301 27.70 -8.31 27.85
C LEU A 301 27.02 -9.68 27.65
N PRO A 302 26.41 -9.95 26.48
CA PRO A 302 25.91 -11.29 26.18
C PRO A 302 27.06 -12.31 26.15
N PRO A 303 26.78 -13.59 26.47
CA PRO A 303 27.80 -14.63 26.57
C PRO A 303 28.53 -14.82 25.23
N PRO A 304 29.86 -15.05 25.24
CA PRO A 304 30.58 -15.44 24.03
C PRO A 304 30.03 -16.76 23.47
N ARG A 305 29.70 -16.79 22.18
CA ARG A 305 29.28 -18.01 21.49
C ARG A 305 30.50 -18.91 21.23
N ALA A 306 30.30 -20.22 21.17
CA ALA A 306 31.32 -21.13 20.66
C ALA A 306 31.49 -20.95 19.15
N GLU A 307 32.74 -20.95 18.67
CA GLU A 307 33.06 -20.80 17.24
C GLU A 307 32.91 -22.14 16.50
N SER A 308 32.05 -22.20 15.47
CA SER A 308 31.96 -23.29 14.50
C SER A 308 32.79 -22.94 13.24
N PRO A 309 33.57 -23.85 12.63
CA PRO A 309 34.69 -23.42 11.79
C PRO A 309 34.39 -22.95 10.36
N GLU A 310 33.17 -23.16 9.82
CA GLU A 310 32.93 -23.07 8.36
C GLU A 310 31.83 -22.07 7.91
N ASP A 311 31.15 -21.37 8.82
CA ASP A 311 30.15 -20.34 8.46
C ASP A 311 30.17 -19.15 9.45
N ASP A 312 30.86 -18.06 9.09
CA ASP A 312 30.49 -16.69 9.48
C ASP A 312 31.31 -15.64 8.69
N ALA A 313 30.78 -15.13 7.59
CA ALA A 313 31.21 -13.84 7.08
C ALA A 313 30.67 -12.77 8.06
N HIS A 314 31.54 -12.31 8.98
CA HIS A 314 31.29 -11.36 10.08
C HIS A 314 30.63 -11.93 11.35
N ARG A 315 31.43 -12.69 12.13
CA ARG A 315 31.31 -12.94 13.59
C ARG A 315 29.95 -12.60 14.23
N GLY A 316 29.19 -13.64 14.55
CA GLY A 316 28.07 -13.61 15.48
C GLY A 316 26.70 -13.51 14.82
N HIS A 317 26.39 -14.35 13.83
CA HIS A 317 25.01 -14.49 13.35
C HIS A 317 24.20 -15.45 14.25
N VAL A 318 23.41 -14.90 15.19
CA VAL A 318 22.60 -15.70 16.13
C VAL A 318 21.21 -15.96 15.58
N HIS A 319 21.02 -17.16 15.04
CA HIS A 319 19.70 -17.79 14.98
C HIS A 319 19.39 -18.42 16.34
N THR A 320 18.25 -18.05 16.92
CA THR A 320 17.63 -18.76 18.04
C THR A 320 16.80 -19.90 17.46
N VAL A 321 17.32 -21.12 17.54
CA VAL A 321 16.66 -22.34 17.07
C VAL A 321 16.61 -23.32 18.24
N GLU A 322 15.41 -23.70 18.64
CA GLU A 322 15.15 -25.09 19.06
C GLU A 322 14.64 -25.84 17.81
N ASP A 323 15.00 -27.11 17.67
CA ASP A 323 15.21 -27.74 16.36
C ASP A 323 13.99 -27.83 15.43
N LEU A 324 14.13 -27.25 14.23
CA LEU A 324 13.70 -27.86 12.96
C LEU A 324 14.73 -27.49 11.87
N GLY A 325 15.10 -28.47 11.03
CA GLY A 325 16.27 -28.38 10.15
C GLY A 325 16.13 -27.35 9.02
N GLY A 326 17.09 -26.44 8.89
CA GLY A 326 17.01 -25.32 7.96
C GLY A 326 17.55 -25.57 6.55
N ALA A 327 16.82 -25.07 5.57
CA ALA A 327 17.32 -24.70 4.24
C ALA A 327 16.56 -23.43 3.80
N GLY A 328 17.22 -22.26 3.82
CA GLY A 328 16.50 -20.99 3.55
C GLY A 328 17.19 -19.68 3.93
N GLN A 329 18.54 -19.60 3.87
CA GLN A 329 19.28 -18.37 4.21
C GLN A 329 20.34 -17.94 3.18
N ALA A 330 20.41 -18.64 2.03
CA ALA A 330 21.26 -18.25 0.90
C ALA A 330 20.52 -17.38 -0.15
N GLU A 331 19.19 -17.27 -0.06
CA GLU A 331 18.33 -16.78 -1.16
C GLU A 331 17.47 -15.55 -0.81
N VAL A 332 17.70 -14.91 0.35
CA VAL A 332 17.05 -13.64 0.72
C VAL A 332 17.84 -12.43 0.21
N GLY A 333 17.71 -12.16 -1.09
CA GLY A 333 18.17 -10.93 -1.74
C GLY A 333 17.08 -10.34 -2.64
N TRP A 334 16.46 -9.25 -2.16
CA TRP A 334 15.40 -8.42 -2.79
C TRP A 334 14.13 -9.11 -3.29
N GLY A 335 12.99 -8.47 -3.01
CA GLY A 335 11.68 -8.87 -3.52
C GLY A 335 11.64 -8.88 -5.06
N SER A 336 10.80 -9.76 -5.61
CA SER A 336 10.79 -10.09 -7.03
C SER A 336 9.41 -9.96 -7.67
N CYS A 337 9.15 -8.80 -8.28
CA CYS A 337 8.03 -8.63 -9.20
C CYS A 337 8.10 -9.72 -10.28
N CYS A 338 7.02 -10.48 -10.47
CA CYS A 338 6.91 -11.53 -11.50
C CYS A 338 8.03 -12.59 -11.48
N GLY A 339 8.62 -12.87 -10.31
CA GLY A 339 9.74 -13.82 -10.18
C GLY A 339 11.09 -13.29 -10.69
N ILE A 340 11.19 -11.99 -11.01
CA ILE A 340 12.42 -11.33 -11.40
C ILE A 340 12.74 -10.20 -10.38
N PRO A 341 13.80 -10.30 -9.54
CA PRO A 341 14.11 -9.31 -8.49
C PRO A 341 14.25 -7.86 -8.97
N VAL A 342 14.16 -6.87 -8.07
CA VAL A 342 14.20 -5.44 -8.45
C VAL A 342 15.64 -4.89 -8.48
N PRO A 343 16.19 -4.47 -9.64
CA PRO A 343 17.59 -4.04 -9.76
C PRO A 343 17.84 -2.70 -9.07
N SER A 344 19.07 -2.49 -8.59
CA SER A 344 19.48 -1.18 -8.07
C SER A 344 19.39 -0.11 -9.17
N VAL A 345 19.15 1.15 -8.78
CA VAL A 345 18.84 2.26 -9.72
C VAL A 345 19.91 2.43 -10.80
N PHE A 346 21.19 2.19 -10.47
CA PHE A 346 22.30 2.22 -11.43
C PHE A 346 22.27 1.05 -12.42
N GLY A 347 21.91 -0.15 -11.97
CA GLY A 347 21.71 -1.32 -12.83
C GLY A 347 20.52 -1.14 -13.78
N ALA A 348 19.43 -0.56 -13.29
CA ALA A 348 18.26 -0.22 -14.10
C ALA A 348 18.61 0.81 -15.21
N ALA A 349 19.22 1.94 -14.84
CA ALA A 349 19.62 2.99 -15.78
C ALA A 349 20.70 2.53 -16.79
N GLN A 350 21.47 1.48 -16.48
CA GLN A 350 22.43 0.88 -17.42
C GLN A 350 21.78 -0.15 -18.35
N ALA A 351 20.75 -0.89 -17.89
CA ALA A 351 19.93 -1.73 -18.74
C ALA A 351 19.11 -0.90 -19.76
N GLU A 352 18.51 0.21 -19.32
CA GLU A 352 17.79 1.13 -20.21
C GLU A 352 18.69 1.68 -21.33
N LYS A 353 19.93 2.07 -21.00
CA LYS A 353 20.93 2.52 -21.99
C LYS A 353 21.32 1.43 -23.00
N SER A 354 21.28 0.15 -22.63
CA SER A 354 21.57 -0.94 -23.57
C SER A 354 20.39 -1.26 -24.50
N LEU A 355 19.16 -0.98 -24.07
CA LEU A 355 17.93 -1.16 -24.88
C LEU A 355 17.77 -0.08 -25.97
N TYR A 356 18.23 1.16 -25.75
CA TYR A 356 18.00 2.29 -26.65
C TYR A 356 19.09 2.59 -27.69
N GLY A 357 20.11 1.73 -27.80
CA GLY A 357 20.90 1.51 -29.02
C GLY A 357 21.36 2.74 -29.82
N ARG A 358 22.20 3.59 -29.22
CA ARG A 358 23.01 4.59 -29.97
C ARG A 358 24.48 4.46 -29.63
N ASP A 359 25.21 3.74 -30.49
CA ASP A 359 26.68 3.70 -30.43
C ASP A 359 27.27 5.09 -30.65
N ILE A 360 27.93 5.62 -29.63
CA ILE A 360 28.92 6.71 -29.77
C ILE A 360 30.30 6.02 -29.78
N PRO A 361 31.13 6.21 -30.83
CA PRO A 361 32.42 5.54 -30.93
C PRO A 361 33.36 5.78 -29.74
N ALA A 362 34.18 4.77 -29.44
CA ALA A 362 35.03 4.72 -28.24
C ALA A 362 36.33 5.56 -28.33
N ASP A 363 36.40 6.56 -29.21
CA ASP A 363 37.57 7.44 -29.39
C ASP A 363 37.49 8.77 -28.61
N ILE A 364 36.37 9.04 -27.91
CA ILE A 364 36.19 10.23 -27.05
C ILE A 364 36.03 9.85 -25.56
N ILE A 365 36.99 9.11 -25.01
CA ILE A 365 37.18 8.96 -23.55
C ILE A 365 38.54 9.56 -23.17
N GLY A 366 38.60 10.89 -23.20
CA GLY A 366 39.86 11.63 -23.10
C GLY A 366 39.74 13.06 -22.58
N HIS A 367 39.75 13.19 -21.24
CA HIS A 367 40.04 14.41 -20.46
C HIS A 367 38.96 15.51 -20.33
N ILE A 368 38.89 16.05 -19.10
CA ILE A 368 38.39 17.38 -18.66
C ILE A 368 36.83 17.54 -18.55
N PRO A 369 36.31 18.28 -17.53
CA PRO A 369 34.92 18.12 -17.09
C PRO A 369 33.98 19.30 -17.43
N GLY A 370 32.68 18.99 -17.50
CA GLY A 370 31.58 19.91 -17.17
C GLY A 370 31.20 21.00 -18.19
N ALA A 371 30.25 20.71 -19.08
CA ALA A 371 29.37 21.73 -19.68
C ALA A 371 28.08 21.15 -20.30
N ARG A 372 26.93 21.66 -19.84
CA ARG A 372 25.66 21.94 -20.56
C ARG A 372 25.23 21.02 -21.74
N LEU A 373 24.04 20.43 -21.58
CA LEU A 373 23.03 20.44 -22.64
C LEU A 373 21.88 21.37 -22.20
N SER A 374 21.80 22.56 -22.82
CA SER A 374 20.81 23.57 -22.49
C SER A 374 20.25 24.24 -23.74
N GLY A 375 18.95 24.06 -24.00
CA GLY A 375 18.17 24.95 -24.86
C GLY A 375 17.23 24.25 -25.87
N PRO A 376 16.24 24.99 -26.43
CA PRO A 376 15.68 26.26 -25.94
C PRO A 376 14.14 26.24 -25.83
N GLY A 377 13.61 26.72 -24.71
CA GLY A 377 12.16 26.99 -24.61
C GLY A 377 11.78 28.29 -25.33
N ILE A 378 10.81 28.22 -26.26
CA ILE A 378 10.17 29.39 -26.87
C ILE A 378 8.65 29.17 -26.91
N ARG A 379 7.88 30.15 -26.39
CA ARG A 379 6.44 30.34 -26.60
C ARG A 379 6.23 31.76 -27.20
N PRO A 380 5.04 32.11 -27.69
CA PRO A 380 4.38 31.61 -28.91
C PRO A 380 4.40 32.73 -30.00
N TRP A 381 3.35 32.82 -30.84
CA TRP A 381 3.01 33.86 -31.85
C TRP A 381 3.32 33.59 -33.35
N THR A 382 2.23 33.28 -34.07
CA THR A 382 1.75 33.93 -35.31
C THR A 382 2.60 33.90 -36.60
N VAL A 383 2.02 33.26 -37.63
CA VAL A 383 2.43 33.26 -39.05
C VAL A 383 2.20 34.62 -39.72
N PHE A 384 3.12 35.13 -40.56
CA PHE A 384 2.81 35.90 -41.79
C PHE A 384 4.01 36.11 -42.78
N VAL A 385 4.02 35.31 -43.88
CA VAL A 385 4.24 35.72 -45.31
C VAL A 385 5.62 36.15 -45.93
N ALA A 386 5.97 35.44 -47.03
CA ALA A 386 6.65 35.83 -48.30
C ALA A 386 8.20 35.90 -48.49
N GLY A 387 8.62 35.56 -49.74
CA GLY A 387 9.94 35.82 -50.39
C GLY A 387 10.84 34.59 -50.56
N ILE A 388 10.70 33.71 -51.56
CA ILE A 388 10.99 33.83 -53.02
C ILE A 388 12.44 34.23 -53.34
N ILE A 389 13.23 33.29 -53.92
CA ILE A 389 14.13 33.47 -55.10
C ILE A 389 14.69 32.09 -55.58
N TYR A 390 15.19 32.06 -56.82
CA TYR A 390 15.74 30.93 -57.62
C TYR A 390 17.03 30.28 -57.01
N SER A 391 17.59 29.14 -57.48
CA SER A 391 17.62 28.54 -58.83
C SER A 391 17.87 27.00 -58.88
N GLU A 392 17.39 26.34 -59.95
CA GLU A 392 18.00 25.26 -60.80
C GLU A 392 18.86 24.13 -60.14
N VAL A 393 18.72 22.82 -60.43
CA VAL A 393 18.73 22.07 -61.72
C VAL A 393 17.93 20.74 -61.61
N LEU A 394 17.60 20.07 -62.73
CA LEU A 394 16.69 18.89 -62.83
C LEU A 394 17.40 17.54 -63.23
N PRO A 395 16.73 16.48 -63.75
CA PRO A 395 16.44 15.23 -63.03
C PRO A 395 17.03 13.97 -63.74
N PRO A 396 16.50 12.72 -63.58
CA PRO A 396 15.45 12.26 -64.52
C PRO A 396 14.19 11.52 -63.93
N PRO A 397 14.01 10.15 -63.85
CA PRO A 397 12.64 9.57 -63.96
C PRO A 397 12.21 8.50 -62.91
N GLY A 398 10.93 8.13 -62.79
CA GLY A 398 9.72 8.59 -63.50
C GLY A 398 8.46 7.73 -63.22
N MET A 399 7.41 7.87 -64.06
CA MET A 399 6.02 7.33 -63.94
C MET A 399 5.16 8.07 -62.87
N THR A 400 4.12 8.89 -63.14
CA THR A 400 3.04 8.96 -64.17
C THR A 400 2.01 7.80 -64.08
N THR A 401 0.67 7.96 -64.08
CA THR A 401 -0.26 9.09 -64.41
C THR A 401 -1.69 8.93 -63.78
N ILE A 402 -2.59 9.89 -64.07
CA ILE A 402 -4.11 9.89 -64.15
C ILE A 402 -4.80 10.60 -62.94
N LEU A 403 -5.38 11.83 -63.03
CA LEU A 403 -6.64 12.35 -63.68
C LEU A 403 -7.96 11.82 -63.02
N HIS A 404 -9.10 12.53 -62.87
CA HIS A 404 -9.72 13.71 -63.53
C HIS A 404 -10.72 14.50 -62.62
N HIS A 405 -10.92 15.81 -62.89
CA HIS A 405 -12.12 16.72 -62.76
C HIS A 405 -13.16 16.68 -61.58
N GLY A 406 -13.86 17.77 -61.21
CA GLY A 406 -13.82 19.19 -61.65
C GLY A 406 -15.05 20.08 -61.25
N SER A 407 -14.94 21.41 -61.43
CA SER A 407 -15.95 22.52 -61.26
C SER A 407 -16.39 22.89 -59.82
N LEU A 408 -16.60 24.14 -59.34
CA LEU A 408 -17.15 25.45 -59.86
C LEU A 408 -18.71 25.48 -60.01
N THR A 409 -19.51 26.47 -59.56
CA THR A 409 -19.28 27.94 -59.29
C THR A 409 -20.23 28.59 -58.24
N LEU A 410 -19.67 29.46 -57.37
CA LEU A 410 -20.09 30.76 -56.76
C LEU A 410 -21.54 31.37 -56.85
N VAL A 411 -21.96 32.15 -55.80
CA VAL A 411 -22.75 33.45 -55.76
C VAL A 411 -23.66 33.54 -54.49
N LEU A 412 -23.99 34.67 -53.81
CA LEU A 412 -23.32 35.95 -53.39
C LEU A 412 -24.28 36.74 -52.41
N PHE A 413 -23.87 37.92 -51.89
CA PHE A 413 -24.56 38.92 -51.01
C PHE A 413 -24.65 38.64 -49.49
N LEU A 414 -24.35 39.51 -48.49
CA LEU A 414 -23.67 40.84 -48.31
C LEU A 414 -24.53 42.01 -47.71
N SER A 415 -24.33 42.32 -46.42
CA SER A 415 -24.48 43.63 -45.71
C SER A 415 -23.92 43.50 -44.27
N LEU A 416 -23.07 44.36 -43.65
CA LEU A 416 -23.03 45.83 -43.39
C LEU A 416 -24.03 46.29 -42.29
N SER A 417 -23.68 47.09 -41.26
CA SER A 417 -22.70 48.21 -41.14
C SER A 417 -22.13 48.40 -39.70
N LEU A 418 -20.87 48.85 -39.47
CA LEU A 418 -20.40 50.21 -39.04
C LEU A 418 -20.93 50.74 -37.67
N GLU A 419 -20.19 51.47 -36.81
CA GLU A 419 -18.77 51.95 -36.76
C GLU A 419 -18.30 52.06 -35.26
N PHE A 420 -17.42 52.93 -34.69
CA PHE A 420 -16.70 54.20 -35.04
C PHE A 420 -15.39 54.32 -34.18
N LEU A 421 -14.47 55.24 -34.49
CA LEU A 421 -13.16 55.47 -33.82
C LEU A 421 -13.01 56.84 -33.10
N ARG A 422 -12.14 56.95 -32.06
CA ARG A 422 -11.38 58.20 -31.74
C ARG A 422 -10.16 58.00 -30.80
N VAL A 423 -9.32 59.04 -30.69
CA VAL A 423 -7.90 58.98 -30.27
C VAL A 423 -7.50 60.16 -29.36
N GLY A 424 -6.54 59.95 -28.44
CA GLY A 424 -5.80 60.99 -27.68
C GLY A 424 -5.10 60.43 -26.42
N THR A 425 -3.80 60.10 -26.40
CA THR A 425 -2.55 60.94 -26.32
C THR A 425 -2.15 61.42 -24.92
N PHE A 426 -0.92 61.03 -24.52
CA PHE A 426 -0.15 61.39 -23.30
C PHE A 426 0.05 62.92 -23.07
N PRO A 427 0.42 63.35 -21.84
CA PRO A 427 1.85 63.49 -21.49
C PRO A 427 2.24 62.88 -20.10
N HIS A 428 3.45 63.20 -19.63
CA HIS A 428 4.27 62.45 -18.65
C HIS A 428 4.71 63.33 -17.45
N ASN A 429 5.48 62.75 -16.51
CA ASN A 429 6.32 63.39 -15.46
C ASN A 429 5.59 64.00 -14.22
N GLU A 430 6.17 64.01 -13.01
CA GLU A 430 7.44 63.42 -12.50
C GLU A 430 7.39 63.13 -10.98
N GLU A 431 8.28 62.23 -10.54
CA GLU A 431 9.08 62.14 -9.28
C GLU A 431 8.73 62.99 -8.01
N GLN A 432 9.01 62.56 -6.75
CA GLN A 432 9.87 61.48 -6.22
C GLN A 432 9.58 61.15 -4.72
N TRP A 433 10.30 60.16 -4.15
CA TRP A 433 10.52 59.85 -2.72
C TRP A 433 9.38 59.33 -1.81
N GLY A 434 9.33 57.98 -1.69
CA GLY A 434 9.79 57.32 -0.45
C GLY A 434 8.74 56.89 0.60
N GLY A 435 8.76 55.60 1.01
CA GLY A 435 7.96 55.13 2.16
C GLY A 435 7.74 53.61 2.24
N VAL A 436 8.75 52.89 2.73
CA VAL A 436 8.74 51.52 3.32
C VAL A 436 7.38 50.76 3.36
N LEU A 437 7.33 49.63 2.65
CA LEU A 437 6.37 48.54 2.92
C LEU A 437 6.69 47.89 4.28
N GLN A 438 5.76 47.87 5.23
CA GLN A 438 5.90 47.10 6.47
C GLN A 438 4.61 46.35 6.83
N VAL A 439 4.63 45.02 6.64
CA VAL A 439 3.58 44.10 7.09
C VAL A 439 3.91 43.64 8.51
N THR A 440 3.15 44.06 9.52
CA THR A 440 3.19 43.45 10.87
C THR A 440 1.91 43.64 11.69
N SER A 441 1.26 42.52 11.99
CA SER A 441 0.67 42.14 13.30
C SER A 441 -0.20 43.10 14.16
N GLN A 442 -1.38 42.56 14.52
CA GLN A 442 -1.96 42.48 15.89
C GLN A 442 -2.80 43.63 16.55
N ASN A 443 -3.95 43.18 17.10
CA ASN A 443 -4.56 43.48 18.41
C ASN A 443 -5.61 44.61 18.65
N ARG A 444 -6.67 44.21 19.39
CA ARG A 444 -7.54 44.93 20.37
C ARG A 444 -8.80 45.75 19.94
N CYS A 445 -9.96 45.12 20.17
CA CYS A 445 -11.05 45.46 21.11
C CYS A 445 -11.77 46.84 21.16
N SER A 446 -13.06 46.77 21.59
CA SER A 446 -14.01 47.83 22.04
C SER A 446 -14.72 48.63 20.93
N ASP A 447 -15.95 49.19 21.09
CA ASP A 447 -16.87 49.27 22.26
C ASP A 447 -18.38 49.41 21.84
N ARG A 448 -19.33 49.21 22.78
CA ARG A 448 -20.74 49.75 22.94
C ARG A 448 -21.70 49.97 21.71
N ALA A 449 -23.06 49.89 21.78
CA ALA A 449 -24.03 50.03 22.90
C ALA A 449 -25.53 49.74 22.52
N LEU A 450 -26.39 49.38 23.51
CA LEU A 450 -27.87 49.61 23.64
C LEU A 450 -28.83 48.94 22.59
N ARG A 451 -30.12 48.61 22.84
CA ARG A 451 -31.11 48.80 23.94
C ARG A 451 -32.18 47.65 23.96
N ARG A 452 -33.14 47.63 24.91
CA ARG A 452 -34.18 46.58 25.13
C ARG A 452 -35.50 46.77 24.36
N THR A 453 -36.24 45.68 24.09
CA THR A 453 -37.64 45.40 24.53
C THR A 453 -38.11 43.97 24.20
N ASP A 454 -38.64 43.27 25.21
CA ASP A 454 -39.78 42.31 25.28
C ASP A 454 -39.92 41.06 24.35
N THR A 455 -40.59 40.03 24.89
CA THR A 455 -40.87 38.66 24.37
C THR A 455 -42.24 38.17 24.91
N PRO A 456 -42.82 36.98 24.58
CA PRO A 456 -42.43 35.87 23.68
C PRO A 456 -43.41 35.71 22.49
N GLN A 457 -43.38 34.73 21.56
CA GLN A 457 -42.80 33.36 21.41
C GLN A 457 -42.33 33.14 19.94
N GLU A 458 -41.70 32.03 19.47
CA GLU A 458 -40.80 31.00 20.02
C GLU A 458 -40.53 29.93 18.92
N SER A 459 -39.30 29.45 18.69
CA SER A 459 -38.99 28.15 18.01
C SER A 459 -37.48 27.85 17.83
N ARG A 460 -37.16 26.54 17.74
CA ARG A 460 -36.00 25.85 17.09
C ARG A 460 -34.52 26.31 17.28
N ARG A 461 -33.79 25.51 18.09
CA ARG A 461 -32.44 24.87 17.92
C ARG A 461 -31.14 25.66 17.58
N TYR A 462 -30.02 25.19 18.20
CA TYR A 462 -28.57 25.44 17.94
C TYR A 462 -28.04 26.90 18.16
N CYS A 463 -26.75 27.20 18.47
CA CYS A 463 -25.52 26.38 18.65
C CYS A 463 -24.47 27.00 19.62
N CYS A 464 -23.45 26.20 20.01
CA CYS A 464 -22.08 26.49 20.50
C CYS A 464 -21.64 27.67 21.45
N ARG A 465 -21.08 27.27 22.60
CA ARG A 465 -19.81 27.70 23.29
C ARG A 465 -19.52 29.14 23.81
N ALA A 466 -19.56 29.25 25.16
CA ALA A 466 -18.40 29.43 26.08
C ALA A 466 -17.88 30.82 26.60
N SER A 467 -17.63 30.86 27.94
CA SER A 467 -16.61 31.68 28.69
C SER A 467 -16.86 33.20 28.91
N ARG A 468 -16.33 33.90 29.95
CA ARG A 468 -15.36 33.54 31.03
C ARG A 468 -15.40 34.50 32.28
N THR A 469 -15.01 33.98 33.46
CA THR A 469 -14.33 34.63 34.64
C THR A 469 -14.88 35.89 35.36
N ALA A 470 -14.65 35.91 36.69
CA ALA A 470 -14.57 37.08 37.56
C ALA A 470 -13.42 36.90 38.59
N LEU A 471 -12.94 37.97 39.25
CA LEU A 471 -11.81 37.96 40.21
C LEU A 471 -11.83 39.17 41.16
N ALA A 472 -11.01 39.12 42.23
CA ALA A 472 -10.73 40.15 43.25
C ALA A 472 -11.85 40.41 44.28
N ARG A 473 -11.59 40.75 45.55
CA ARG A 473 -10.34 40.78 46.37
C ARG A 473 -10.74 40.92 47.86
N LEU A 474 -9.88 40.50 48.80
CA LEU A 474 -9.34 41.32 49.92
C LEU A 474 -8.65 40.46 51.00
N GLU A 475 -7.51 40.95 51.48
CA GLU A 475 -6.83 40.61 52.74
C GLU A 475 -6.44 41.93 53.40
N ASP A 476 -6.44 42.03 54.74
CA ASP A 476 -5.32 42.67 55.49
C ASP A 476 -5.44 42.56 57.03
N LEU A 477 -4.26 42.47 57.67
CA LEU A 477 -3.82 42.99 59.00
C LEU A 477 -4.62 42.79 60.32
N GLY A 478 -3.88 42.48 61.39
CA GLY A 478 -4.14 42.98 62.76
C GLY A 478 -3.82 42.02 63.93
N GLU A 479 -2.95 42.43 64.87
CA GLU A 479 -2.54 41.61 66.03
C GLU A 479 -3.04 42.10 67.42
N ASN A 480 -2.92 41.19 68.42
CA ASN A 480 -2.57 41.40 69.84
C ASN A 480 -3.64 41.61 70.96
N GLY A 481 -3.60 40.68 71.94
CA GLY A 481 -3.99 40.86 73.37
C GLY A 481 -5.45 40.51 73.77
N GLY A 482 -5.75 39.79 74.86
CA GLY A 482 -4.90 38.97 75.75
C GLY A 482 -5.50 38.71 77.17
N PHE A 483 -5.54 37.43 77.61
CA PHE A 483 -5.87 36.94 79.00
C PHE A 483 -7.32 37.25 79.54
N ILE A 484 -8.02 36.48 80.40
CA ILE A 484 -7.70 35.75 81.65
C ILE A 484 -8.67 34.54 81.92
N GLN A 485 -8.13 33.39 82.39
CA GLN A 485 -8.65 32.31 83.30
C GLN A 485 -10.01 31.55 83.12
N ARG A 486 -10.09 30.40 83.80
CA ARG A 486 -11.24 29.45 83.97
C ARG A 486 -11.60 29.28 85.46
N PRO A 487 -12.82 28.80 85.78
CA PRO A 487 -13.01 27.58 86.62
C PRO A 487 -13.92 26.55 85.89
N THR A 488 -13.82 25.20 85.88
CA THR A 488 -13.47 24.09 86.81
C THR A 488 -14.67 23.36 87.45
N HIS A 489 -14.70 22.02 87.28
CA HIS A 489 -15.61 20.99 87.88
C HIS A 489 -17.11 21.00 87.44
N GLY A 490 -17.82 19.86 87.35
CA GLY A 490 -17.42 18.46 87.59
C GLY A 490 -18.45 17.41 87.10
N PHE A 491 -18.06 16.13 87.13
CA PHE A 491 -18.84 14.90 86.80
C PHE A 491 -19.71 14.43 88.01
N PRO A 492 -20.72 13.50 87.92
CA PRO A 492 -20.67 12.24 87.13
C PRO A 492 -21.97 11.58 86.57
N LEU A 493 -21.77 10.56 85.70
CA LEU A 493 -22.52 9.29 85.48
C LEU A 493 -24.08 9.29 85.52
N TRP A 494 -24.81 8.81 84.50
CA TRP A 494 -24.87 7.37 84.12
C TRP A 494 -25.57 7.08 82.76
N ARG A 495 -25.27 5.90 82.18
CA ARG A 495 -25.95 5.13 81.09
C ARG A 495 -25.87 5.60 79.60
N ARG A 496 -26.01 4.58 78.73
CA ARG A 496 -25.82 4.44 77.25
C ARG A 496 -27.18 4.01 76.62
N PRO A 497 -27.41 3.94 75.27
CA PRO A 497 -26.48 3.67 74.15
C PRO A 497 -26.48 4.73 73.01
N LEU A 498 -25.61 4.76 72.00
CA LEU A 498 -24.69 3.78 71.37
C LEU A 498 -25.35 2.77 70.40
N VAL A 499 -25.91 3.28 69.28
CA VAL A 499 -26.39 2.45 68.15
C VAL A 499 -25.92 2.99 66.79
N LEU A 500 -26.17 4.28 66.48
CA LEU A 500 -26.12 4.78 65.10
C LEU A 500 -24.72 4.96 64.48
N GLY A 501 -23.66 5.09 65.28
CA GLY A 501 -22.30 5.31 64.75
C GLY A 501 -21.63 4.05 64.16
N GLY A 502 -21.99 2.86 64.65
CA GLY A 502 -21.34 1.61 64.23
C GLY A 502 -21.80 1.10 62.86
N ILE A 503 -23.05 1.38 62.48
CA ILE A 503 -23.66 0.84 61.26
C ILE A 503 -23.02 1.46 60.00
N ALA A 504 -22.78 2.78 60.00
CA ALA A 504 -22.15 3.46 58.87
C ALA A 504 -20.72 2.95 58.61
N VAL A 505 -19.89 2.84 59.66
CA VAL A 505 -18.53 2.31 59.54
C VAL A 505 -18.55 0.82 59.16
N GLY A 506 -19.46 0.03 59.73
CA GLY A 506 -19.64 -1.38 59.39
C GLY A 506 -19.99 -1.60 57.92
N ILE A 507 -20.89 -0.80 57.35
CA ILE A 507 -21.27 -0.89 55.92
C ILE A 507 -20.10 -0.51 55.01
N VAL A 508 -19.34 0.55 55.31
CA VAL A 508 -18.17 0.93 54.49
C VAL A 508 -17.07 -0.14 54.56
N VAL A 509 -16.82 -0.72 55.74
CA VAL A 509 -15.85 -1.81 55.89
C VAL A 509 -16.33 -3.10 55.20
N LEU A 510 -17.62 -3.44 55.26
CA LEU A 510 -18.16 -4.58 54.49
C LEU A 510 -18.07 -4.35 52.98
N ALA A 511 -18.39 -3.15 52.49
CA ALA A 511 -18.33 -2.83 51.07
C ALA A 511 -16.88 -2.90 50.53
N LEU A 512 -15.91 -2.39 51.30
CA LEU A 512 -14.49 -2.51 50.94
C LEU A 512 -13.96 -3.94 51.06
N ALA A 513 -14.38 -4.70 52.07
CA ALA A 513 -14.00 -6.11 52.25
C ALA A 513 -14.61 -7.02 51.16
N LEU A 514 -15.85 -6.75 50.73
CA LEU A 514 -16.47 -7.46 49.60
C LEU A 514 -15.83 -7.05 48.27
N GLY A 515 -15.58 -5.77 48.03
CA GLY A 515 -14.94 -5.29 46.80
C GLY A 515 -13.51 -5.83 46.63
N LEU A 516 -12.69 -5.80 47.68
CA LEU A 516 -11.32 -6.34 47.63
C LEU A 516 -11.27 -7.87 47.77
N GLY A 517 -12.24 -8.48 48.46
CA GLY A 517 -12.36 -9.94 48.58
C GLY A 517 -12.79 -10.63 47.29
N LEU A 518 -13.69 -10.01 46.51
CA LEU A 518 -14.07 -10.48 45.18
C LEU A 518 -12.96 -10.21 44.14
N GLY A 519 -12.18 -9.14 44.29
CA GLY A 519 -11.12 -8.76 43.34
C GLY A 519 -9.85 -9.60 43.38
N LEU A 520 -9.58 -10.35 44.46
CA LEU A 520 -8.35 -11.15 44.63
C LEU A 520 -8.60 -12.59 45.13
N GLY A 521 -9.85 -13.04 45.18
CA GLY A 521 -10.25 -14.31 45.77
C GLY A 521 -10.49 -15.48 44.81
N LEU A 522 -10.68 -15.23 43.51
CA LEU A 522 -11.06 -16.26 42.53
C LEU A 522 -9.88 -16.76 41.69
N ARG A 523 -9.15 -17.74 42.24
CA ARG A 523 -8.50 -18.75 41.40
C ARG A 523 -9.60 -19.57 40.72
N HIS A 524 -9.79 -19.40 39.41
CA HIS A 524 -10.65 -20.32 38.66
C HIS A 524 -10.01 -21.70 38.60
N HIS A 525 -10.51 -22.62 39.43
CA HIS A 525 -10.61 -24.01 38.99
C HIS A 525 -11.52 -24.05 37.78
N HIS A 526 -11.09 -24.71 36.70
CA HIS A 526 -11.95 -25.01 35.57
C HIS A 526 -13.02 -26.03 35.99
N THR A 527 -14.18 -25.52 36.39
CA THR A 527 -15.45 -26.28 36.37
C THR A 527 -16.22 -25.81 35.16
N SER A 528 -16.56 -26.74 34.26
CA SER A 528 -17.34 -26.47 33.05
C SER A 528 -18.70 -25.87 33.40
N VAL A 529 -18.87 -24.59 33.08
CA VAL A 529 -20.21 -24.03 32.88
C VAL A 529 -20.61 -24.42 31.48
N ASP A 530 -21.49 -25.41 31.36
CA ASP A 530 -22.10 -25.75 30.08
C ASP A 530 -22.93 -24.55 29.60
N MET A 531 -22.42 -23.82 28.59
CA MET A 531 -23.21 -22.88 27.81
C MET A 531 -24.13 -23.67 26.87
N ASN A 532 -25.12 -24.36 27.46
CA ASN A 532 -26.15 -25.12 26.75
C ASN A 532 -27.45 -24.30 26.62
N ASP A 533 -27.32 -22.98 26.44
CA ASP A 533 -28.41 -22.09 26.05
C ASP A 533 -28.64 -22.21 24.53
N GLY A 534 -29.26 -23.32 24.13
CA GLY A 534 -30.11 -23.44 22.93
C GLY A 534 -29.46 -23.40 21.54
N PHE A 535 -28.25 -22.86 21.37
CA PHE A 535 -27.57 -22.85 20.07
C PHE A 535 -27.09 -24.26 19.70
N ILE A 536 -27.80 -24.88 18.75
CA ILE A 536 -27.39 -26.14 18.14
C ILE A 536 -26.12 -25.88 17.32
N VAL A 537 -24.96 -26.23 17.88
CA VAL A 537 -23.68 -26.17 17.16
C VAL A 537 -23.66 -27.28 16.10
N VAL A 538 -24.23 -26.99 14.94
CA VAL A 538 -24.15 -27.85 13.76
C VAL A 538 -22.72 -27.74 13.21
N PRO A 539 -21.99 -28.84 13.03
CA PRO A 539 -20.71 -28.80 12.33
C PRO A 539 -20.95 -28.49 10.85
N VAL A 540 -20.13 -27.61 10.27
CA VAL A 540 -20.20 -27.29 8.83
C VAL A 540 -20.00 -28.56 8.02
N GLN A 541 -20.89 -28.78 7.04
CA GLN A 541 -20.84 -29.94 6.15
C GLN A 541 -20.12 -29.55 4.85
N ASN A 542 -19.07 -30.30 4.51
CA ASN A 542 -18.43 -30.19 3.20
C ASN A 542 -19.33 -30.84 2.14
N THR A 543 -19.62 -30.13 1.05
CA THR A 543 -20.45 -30.62 -0.03
C THR A 543 -19.72 -31.68 -0.86
N ASP A 544 -20.43 -32.73 -1.30
CA ASP A 544 -19.90 -33.73 -2.22
C ASP A 544 -19.45 -33.10 -3.54
N SER A 545 -18.35 -33.58 -4.13
CA SER A 545 -17.81 -33.05 -5.39
C SER A 545 -18.80 -33.09 -6.56
N SER A 546 -19.77 -34.02 -6.53
CA SER A 546 -20.87 -34.09 -7.51
C SER A 546 -21.76 -32.85 -7.53
N ALA A 547 -21.86 -32.09 -6.45
CA ALA A 547 -22.72 -30.90 -6.34
C ALA A 547 -22.17 -29.66 -7.07
N TYR A 548 -20.93 -29.71 -7.56
CA TYR A 548 -20.33 -28.63 -8.36
C TYR A 548 -20.42 -28.87 -9.86
N PHE A 549 -20.85 -30.06 -10.30
CA PHE A 549 -21.17 -30.33 -11.70
C PHE A 549 -22.52 -29.69 -12.05
N LEU A 550 -22.54 -28.94 -13.15
CA LEU A 550 -23.68 -28.11 -13.53
C LEU A 550 -24.61 -28.86 -14.49
N ASN A 551 -25.91 -28.57 -14.42
CA ASN A 551 -26.91 -29.31 -15.18
C ASN A 551 -26.95 -28.88 -16.66
N MET A 552 -26.09 -29.49 -17.48
CA MET A 552 -26.04 -29.29 -18.94
C MET A 552 -27.39 -29.46 -19.68
N SER A 553 -28.36 -30.18 -19.11
CA SER A 553 -29.69 -30.32 -19.72
C SER A 553 -30.58 -29.08 -19.50
N MET A 554 -30.34 -28.33 -18.42
CA MET A 554 -31.15 -27.19 -17.98
C MET A 554 -31.25 -26.07 -19.01
N VAL A 555 -30.22 -25.90 -19.84
CA VAL A 555 -30.18 -24.98 -21.00
C VAL A 555 -31.45 -25.09 -21.86
N ASN A 556 -32.04 -26.29 -21.97
CA ASN A 556 -33.19 -26.56 -22.83
C ASN A 556 -34.55 -26.29 -22.15
N GLU A 557 -34.58 -26.00 -20.85
CA GLU A 557 -35.82 -25.72 -20.12
C GLU A 557 -36.46 -24.40 -20.58
N GLU A 558 -37.77 -24.27 -20.38
CA GLU A 558 -38.47 -23.00 -20.60
C GLU A 558 -38.30 -22.07 -19.41
N THR A 559 -38.37 -20.76 -19.66
CA THR A 559 -38.20 -19.70 -18.66
C THR A 559 -39.16 -19.91 -17.48
N THR A 560 -38.60 -19.99 -16.27
CA THR A 560 -39.29 -20.43 -15.05
C THR A 560 -38.91 -19.58 -13.84
N THR A 561 -39.37 -19.99 -12.65
CA THR A 561 -38.97 -19.39 -11.37
C THR A 561 -38.20 -20.39 -10.53
N ARG A 562 -36.94 -20.08 -10.22
CA ARG A 562 -36.05 -20.85 -9.33
C ARG A 562 -36.29 -20.38 -7.89
N TYR A 563 -36.64 -21.31 -6.99
CA TYR A 563 -36.96 -21.00 -5.59
C TYR A 563 -35.91 -21.58 -4.65
N TYR A 564 -35.36 -20.74 -3.77
CA TYR A 564 -34.36 -21.11 -2.77
C TYR A 564 -34.82 -20.67 -1.38
N ASN A 565 -34.59 -21.52 -0.36
CA ASN A 565 -34.80 -21.19 1.04
C ASN A 565 -33.46 -21.36 1.77
N TRP A 566 -32.95 -20.26 2.33
CA TRP A 566 -31.63 -20.14 2.91
C TRP A 566 -31.74 -19.67 4.36
N THR A 567 -31.08 -20.38 5.27
CA THR A 567 -30.91 -19.97 6.67
C THR A 567 -29.44 -19.65 6.89
N VAL A 568 -29.14 -18.43 7.31
CA VAL A 568 -27.77 -17.97 7.58
C VAL A 568 -27.45 -18.18 9.05
N THR A 569 -26.43 -18.96 9.36
CA THR A 569 -26.11 -19.42 10.72
C THR A 569 -24.62 -19.30 11.02
N GLN A 570 -24.28 -18.96 12.26
CA GLN A 570 -22.93 -19.19 12.77
C GLN A 570 -22.76 -20.69 13.12
N ALA A 571 -21.65 -21.28 12.71
CA ALA A 571 -21.32 -22.70 12.87
C ALA A 571 -19.83 -22.89 13.20
N THR A 572 -19.39 -24.13 13.38
CA THR A 572 -17.96 -24.48 13.50
C THR A 572 -17.58 -25.40 12.35
N GLY A 573 -16.55 -25.04 11.59
CA GLY A 573 -16.09 -25.78 10.42
C GLY A 573 -14.57 -26.00 10.45
N ALA A 574 -14.10 -26.95 9.64
CA ALA A 574 -12.68 -27.25 9.50
C ALA A 574 -12.28 -27.52 8.04
N PRO A 575 -12.40 -26.52 7.14
CA PRO A 575 -12.27 -26.71 5.69
C PRO A 575 -10.89 -27.21 5.24
N ASP A 576 -9.82 -26.88 5.97
CA ASP A 576 -8.44 -27.32 5.76
C ASP A 576 -7.93 -28.30 6.84
N GLY A 577 -8.79 -28.65 7.81
CA GLY A 577 -8.45 -29.40 9.02
C GLY A 577 -8.30 -28.57 10.30
N PHE A 578 -8.21 -27.23 10.22
CA PHE A 578 -8.22 -26.35 11.40
C PHE A 578 -9.64 -25.94 11.77
N SER A 579 -10.04 -26.15 13.04
CA SER A 579 -11.40 -25.85 13.51
C SER A 579 -11.59 -24.35 13.82
N LYS A 580 -12.38 -23.65 13.00
CA LYS A 580 -12.71 -22.22 13.17
C LYS A 580 -14.23 -21.96 13.28
N PRO A 581 -14.65 -20.86 13.93
CA PRO A 581 -16.01 -20.34 13.76
C PRO A 581 -16.21 -19.88 12.31
N MET A 582 -17.38 -20.19 11.73
CA MET A 582 -17.73 -19.83 10.35
C MET A 582 -19.15 -19.25 10.31
N LEU A 583 -19.45 -18.47 9.28
CA LEU A 583 -20.78 -17.99 8.94
C LEU A 583 -21.22 -18.69 7.65
N VAL A 584 -22.27 -19.50 7.70
CA VAL A 584 -22.63 -20.43 6.62
C VAL A 584 -24.11 -20.37 6.26
N VAL A 585 -24.42 -20.65 5.00
CA VAL A 585 -25.79 -20.79 4.50
C VAL A 585 -26.18 -22.26 4.49
N ASN A 586 -27.31 -22.59 5.11
CA ASN A 586 -27.84 -23.95 5.24
C ASN A 586 -26.86 -24.97 5.85
N GLY A 587 -25.85 -24.52 6.61
CA GLY A 587 -24.86 -25.38 7.27
C GLY A 587 -23.75 -25.93 6.38
N ILE A 588 -23.65 -25.50 5.12
CA ILE A 588 -22.61 -25.96 4.18
C ILE A 588 -21.59 -24.86 3.85
N PHE A 589 -20.37 -25.28 3.50
CA PHE A 589 -19.33 -24.40 2.96
C PHE A 589 -18.62 -25.05 1.74
N PRO A 590 -18.51 -24.35 0.60
CA PRO A 590 -19.15 -23.07 0.28
C PRO A 590 -20.68 -23.19 0.28
N GLY A 591 -21.37 -22.07 0.24
CA GLY A 591 -22.83 -22.01 0.14
C GLY A 591 -23.35 -22.61 -1.17
N PRO A 592 -24.66 -22.90 -1.24
CA PRO A 592 -25.27 -23.60 -2.36
C PRO A 592 -25.14 -22.83 -3.69
N THR A 593 -24.72 -23.54 -4.73
CA THR A 593 -24.73 -23.03 -6.12
C THR A 593 -26.14 -22.67 -6.56
N ILE A 594 -26.32 -21.49 -7.13
CA ILE A 594 -27.50 -21.14 -7.92
C ILE A 594 -27.23 -21.47 -9.39
N GLU A 595 -28.16 -22.18 -10.02
CA GLU A 595 -28.24 -22.31 -11.47
C GLU A 595 -29.54 -21.63 -11.96
N ALA A 596 -29.42 -20.85 -13.03
CA ALA A 596 -30.55 -20.22 -13.72
C ALA A 596 -30.34 -20.28 -15.24
N ASN A 597 -31.41 -20.17 -16.03
CA ASN A 597 -31.32 -19.82 -17.45
C ASN A 597 -31.45 -18.30 -17.63
N GLU A 598 -30.95 -17.78 -18.74
CA GLU A 598 -31.26 -16.42 -19.19
C GLU A 598 -32.79 -16.21 -19.27
N GLY A 599 -33.26 -15.15 -18.60
CA GLY A 599 -34.67 -14.82 -18.44
C GLY A 599 -35.36 -15.46 -17.22
N ASP A 600 -34.76 -16.42 -16.52
CA ASP A 600 -35.36 -17.01 -15.32
C ASP A 600 -35.52 -15.98 -14.19
N ARG A 601 -36.57 -16.18 -13.39
CA ARG A 601 -36.80 -15.44 -12.16
C ARG A 601 -36.17 -16.18 -10.99
N ILE A 602 -35.35 -15.50 -10.20
CA ILE A 602 -34.72 -16.05 -9.00
C ILE A 602 -35.46 -15.50 -7.77
N VAL A 603 -35.89 -16.40 -6.88
CA VAL A 603 -36.56 -16.06 -5.62
C VAL A 603 -35.82 -16.74 -4.47
N VAL A 604 -35.10 -15.97 -3.67
CA VAL A 604 -34.34 -16.46 -2.51
C VAL A 604 -34.94 -15.90 -1.22
N ASN A 605 -35.55 -16.79 -0.44
CA ASN A 605 -36.00 -16.49 0.91
C ASN A 605 -34.85 -16.72 1.90
N VAL A 606 -34.27 -15.63 2.41
CA VAL A 606 -33.12 -15.62 3.31
C VAL A 606 -33.59 -15.33 4.73
N THR A 607 -33.27 -16.21 5.69
CA THR A 607 -33.57 -16.04 7.12
C THR A 607 -32.28 -15.90 7.90
N ASN A 608 -32.12 -14.80 8.63
CA ASN A 608 -30.92 -14.52 9.41
C ASN A 608 -31.04 -15.08 10.83
N MET A 609 -30.19 -16.05 11.19
CA MET A 609 -30.08 -16.62 12.54
C MET A 609 -28.74 -16.26 13.23
N MET A 610 -27.99 -15.31 12.66
CA MET A 610 -26.76 -14.76 13.23
C MET A 610 -27.06 -13.61 14.22
N PRO A 611 -26.14 -13.28 15.15
CA PRO A 611 -26.33 -12.16 16.08
C PRO A 611 -26.26 -10.76 15.44
N ASN A 612 -25.73 -10.65 14.22
CA ASN A 612 -25.58 -9.39 13.47
C ASN A 612 -26.50 -9.39 12.24
N ALA A 613 -26.91 -8.19 11.78
CA ALA A 613 -27.62 -8.04 10.51
C ALA A 613 -26.75 -8.46 9.30
N THR A 614 -27.38 -8.87 8.21
CA THR A 614 -26.69 -9.35 7.00
C THR A 614 -27.43 -8.97 5.72
N THR A 615 -26.72 -8.91 4.60
CA THR A 615 -27.27 -8.73 3.25
C THR A 615 -26.59 -9.71 2.30
N LEU A 616 -27.26 -10.15 1.24
CA LEU A 616 -26.65 -10.95 0.18
C LEU A 616 -26.65 -10.18 -1.16
N HIS A 617 -25.46 -10.01 -1.73
CA HIS A 617 -25.24 -9.43 -3.05
C HIS A 617 -25.09 -10.51 -4.12
N TRP A 618 -25.40 -10.15 -5.37
CA TRP A 618 -25.46 -11.03 -6.53
C TRP A 618 -24.47 -10.53 -7.58
N HIS A 619 -23.20 -10.91 -7.42
CA HIS A 619 -22.05 -10.26 -8.04
C HIS A 619 -22.20 -10.06 -9.54
N GLY A 620 -22.03 -8.81 -10.00
CA GLY A 620 -22.08 -8.46 -11.43
C GLY A 620 -23.45 -8.63 -12.12
N LEU A 621 -24.51 -9.05 -11.43
CA LEU A 621 -25.87 -9.04 -11.98
C LEU A 621 -26.41 -7.61 -12.04
N TYR A 622 -27.15 -7.28 -13.11
CA TYR A 622 -27.57 -5.89 -13.33
C TYR A 622 -28.70 -5.40 -12.41
N GLN A 623 -29.49 -6.28 -11.78
CA GLN A 623 -30.62 -5.90 -10.90
C GLN A 623 -31.60 -4.85 -11.50
N ARG A 624 -31.75 -4.84 -12.84
CA ARG A 624 -32.52 -3.82 -13.57
C ARG A 624 -33.98 -3.79 -13.09
N GLY A 625 -34.44 -2.62 -12.64
CA GLY A 625 -35.79 -2.43 -12.09
C GLY A 625 -35.98 -2.98 -10.67
N THR A 626 -34.94 -3.54 -10.05
CA THR A 626 -34.95 -4.12 -8.69
C THR A 626 -33.71 -3.74 -7.86
N PRO A 627 -33.21 -2.48 -7.90
CA PRO A 627 -31.94 -2.11 -7.25
C PRO A 627 -31.95 -2.30 -5.72
N TYR A 628 -33.12 -2.30 -5.06
CA TYR A 628 -33.24 -2.63 -3.64
C TYR A 628 -32.93 -4.10 -3.31
N TYR A 629 -32.92 -5.01 -4.29
CA TYR A 629 -32.46 -6.39 -4.15
C TYR A 629 -30.97 -6.58 -4.51
N ASP A 630 -30.23 -5.51 -4.81
CA ASP A 630 -28.78 -5.56 -5.03
C ASP A 630 -28.00 -6.05 -3.80
N GLY A 631 -28.49 -5.84 -2.58
CA GLY A 631 -27.91 -6.47 -1.40
C GLY A 631 -26.78 -5.71 -0.71
N THR A 632 -26.62 -4.41 -0.95
CA THR A 632 -25.51 -3.61 -0.41
C THR A 632 -25.92 -2.82 0.83
N ILE A 633 -25.31 -3.11 1.98
CA ILE A 633 -25.70 -2.51 3.26
C ILE A 633 -25.45 -0.99 3.29
N GLY A 634 -26.43 -0.21 3.76
CA GLY A 634 -26.33 1.26 3.81
C GLY A 634 -26.45 1.95 2.44
N ILE A 635 -26.50 1.22 1.32
CA ILE A 635 -26.67 1.76 -0.03
C ILE A 635 -28.03 1.38 -0.60
N THR A 636 -28.32 0.08 -0.73
CA THR A 636 -29.59 -0.40 -1.32
C THR A 636 -30.56 -0.99 -0.28
N GLN A 637 -30.08 -1.42 0.88
CA GLN A 637 -30.91 -1.86 2.01
C GLN A 637 -30.18 -1.75 3.37
N CYS A 638 -30.91 -1.86 4.48
CA CYS A 638 -30.36 -1.75 5.84
C CYS A 638 -29.77 -3.05 6.42
N GLY A 639 -30.01 -4.19 5.76
CA GLY A 639 -29.71 -5.53 6.29
C GLY A 639 -30.95 -6.25 6.82
N ILE A 640 -30.88 -7.58 6.85
CA ILE A 640 -31.86 -8.48 7.45
C ILE A 640 -31.54 -8.60 8.95
N PRO A 641 -32.38 -8.11 9.88
CA PRO A 641 -32.10 -8.18 11.31
C PRO A 641 -32.06 -9.62 11.85
N PRO A 642 -31.38 -9.88 12.98
CA PRO A 642 -31.40 -11.18 13.66
C PRO A 642 -32.82 -11.71 13.90
N GLY A 643 -33.07 -12.96 13.52
CA GLY A 643 -34.37 -13.63 13.63
C GLY A 643 -35.40 -13.23 12.56
N GLN A 644 -35.05 -12.37 11.60
CA GLN A 644 -35.93 -11.94 10.50
C GLN A 644 -35.63 -12.67 9.18
N SER A 645 -36.57 -12.56 8.24
CA SER A 645 -36.42 -13.07 6.87
C SER A 645 -36.65 -11.96 5.83
N MET A 646 -36.05 -12.11 4.65
CA MET A 646 -36.22 -11.26 3.47
C MET A 646 -36.27 -12.12 2.22
N VAL A 647 -37.07 -11.70 1.21
CA VAL A 647 -37.20 -12.44 -0.04
C VAL A 647 -36.64 -11.61 -1.19
N TYR A 648 -35.41 -11.91 -1.59
CA TYR A 648 -34.80 -11.39 -2.82
C TYR A 648 -35.55 -11.97 -4.02
N ASN A 649 -35.96 -11.12 -4.97
CA ASN A 649 -36.93 -11.49 -5.99
C ASN A 649 -36.73 -10.69 -7.29
N TYR A 650 -35.87 -11.19 -8.16
CA TYR A 650 -35.44 -10.50 -9.39
C TYR A 650 -35.43 -11.46 -10.59
N THR A 651 -35.31 -10.91 -11.81
CA THR A 651 -35.26 -11.67 -13.06
C THR A 651 -33.94 -11.43 -13.78
N VAL A 652 -33.26 -12.50 -14.19
CA VAL A 652 -31.93 -12.41 -14.83
C VAL A 652 -32.08 -12.23 -16.33
N ALA A 653 -32.40 -11.02 -16.77
CA ALA A 653 -32.52 -10.68 -18.18
C ALA A 653 -31.20 -10.13 -18.77
N ASN A 654 -30.87 -10.57 -19.99
CA ASN A 654 -29.72 -10.10 -20.79
C ASN A 654 -28.35 -10.27 -20.09
N TRP A 655 -28.21 -11.25 -19.19
CA TRP A 655 -26.97 -11.57 -18.47
C TRP A 655 -26.76 -13.08 -18.48
N THR A 656 -25.54 -13.53 -18.78
CA THR A 656 -25.17 -14.94 -18.93
C THR A 656 -23.74 -15.19 -18.45
N GLY A 657 -23.39 -16.47 -18.21
CA GLY A 657 -22.04 -16.90 -17.83
C GLY A 657 -21.85 -17.12 -16.33
N SER A 658 -20.64 -16.89 -15.82
CA SER A 658 -20.19 -17.32 -14.49
C SER A 658 -20.08 -16.15 -13.50
N THR A 659 -20.75 -16.27 -12.37
CA THR A 659 -20.59 -15.36 -11.24
C THR A 659 -20.85 -16.08 -9.90
N TRP A 660 -21.12 -15.32 -8.85
CA TRP A 660 -21.26 -15.78 -7.47
C TRP A 660 -22.19 -14.85 -6.70
N TRP A 661 -22.54 -15.26 -5.48
CA TRP A 661 -23.26 -14.46 -4.50
C TRP A 661 -22.48 -14.49 -3.19
N HIS A 662 -22.56 -13.41 -2.41
CA HIS A 662 -21.84 -13.30 -1.14
C HIS A 662 -22.52 -12.32 -0.17
N ALA A 663 -22.12 -12.34 1.09
CA ALA A 663 -22.54 -11.29 2.02
C ALA A 663 -21.88 -9.95 1.67
N HIS A 664 -22.64 -8.86 1.66
CA HIS A 664 -22.13 -7.49 1.43
C HIS A 664 -22.38 -6.62 2.67
N SER A 665 -21.84 -7.12 3.79
CA SER A 665 -22.05 -6.60 5.14
C SER A 665 -20.78 -6.80 5.97
N ALA A 666 -20.12 -5.71 6.37
CA ALA A 666 -18.82 -5.73 7.07
C ALA A 666 -17.83 -6.71 6.39
N THR A 667 -17.24 -7.66 7.12
CA THR A 667 -16.34 -8.71 6.58
C THR A 667 -17.00 -10.09 6.45
N GLN A 668 -18.34 -10.18 6.53
CA GLN A 668 -19.04 -11.45 6.77
C GLN A 668 -18.78 -12.58 5.75
N TYR A 669 -18.50 -12.25 4.49
CA TYR A 669 -18.28 -13.30 3.48
C TYR A 669 -16.97 -14.06 3.71
N SER A 670 -15.93 -13.41 4.26
CA SER A 670 -14.63 -14.00 4.61
C SER A 670 -14.71 -15.12 5.65
N ASP A 671 -15.81 -15.20 6.41
CA ASP A 671 -16.07 -16.30 7.34
C ASP A 671 -17.00 -17.39 6.78
N GLY A 672 -17.46 -17.27 5.53
CA GLY A 672 -18.06 -18.37 4.77
C GLY A 672 -19.36 -18.06 3.98
N ILE A 673 -19.89 -16.84 4.05
CA ILE A 673 -21.15 -16.49 3.34
C ILE A 673 -20.86 -16.16 1.86
N VAL A 674 -20.53 -17.19 1.09
CA VAL A 674 -20.25 -17.15 -0.36
C VAL A 674 -20.86 -18.36 -1.05
N GLY A 675 -21.18 -18.26 -2.35
CA GLY A 675 -21.53 -19.42 -3.19
C GLY A 675 -21.58 -19.08 -4.68
N ALA A 676 -21.45 -20.10 -5.54
CA ALA A 676 -21.44 -19.90 -6.99
C ALA A 676 -22.83 -19.54 -7.55
N LEU A 677 -22.86 -18.81 -8.68
CA LEU A 677 -24.08 -18.47 -9.43
C LEU A 677 -23.79 -18.55 -10.93
N VAL A 678 -24.45 -19.47 -11.63
CA VAL A 678 -24.27 -19.67 -13.08
C VAL A 678 -25.57 -19.42 -13.82
N VAL A 679 -25.47 -18.66 -14.91
CA VAL A 679 -26.62 -18.32 -15.77
C VAL A 679 -26.38 -18.84 -17.17
N HIS A 680 -27.05 -19.94 -17.48
CA HIS A 680 -26.96 -20.67 -18.74
C HIS A 680 -27.66 -19.90 -19.88
N SER A 681 -27.16 -20.04 -21.12
CA SER A 681 -27.79 -19.46 -22.31
C SER A 681 -27.97 -20.49 -23.42
N LYS A 682 -29.09 -20.39 -24.14
CA LYS A 682 -29.41 -21.27 -25.28
C LYS A 682 -28.52 -21.02 -26.51
N ASN A 683 -27.91 -19.84 -26.62
CA ASN A 683 -27.08 -19.42 -27.75
C ASN A 683 -25.70 -18.92 -27.27
N GLU A 684 -24.97 -19.74 -26.52
CA GLU A 684 -23.66 -19.34 -26.03
C GLU A 684 -22.58 -19.33 -27.14
N SER A 685 -21.74 -18.28 -27.13
CA SER A 685 -20.72 -18.02 -28.18
C SER A 685 -19.34 -18.61 -27.88
N VAL A 686 -19.26 -19.69 -27.09
CA VAL A 686 -18.01 -20.37 -26.71
C VAL A 686 -17.83 -21.71 -27.44
N PRO A 687 -16.62 -22.30 -27.48
CA PRO A 687 -16.43 -23.65 -28.05
C PRO A 687 -17.18 -24.73 -27.27
N SER A 688 -17.59 -25.81 -27.94
CA SER A 688 -18.34 -26.92 -27.34
C SER A 688 -17.55 -27.71 -26.29
N TYR A 689 -18.23 -28.10 -25.21
CA TYR A 689 -17.71 -28.92 -24.11
C TYR A 689 -18.69 -30.07 -23.77
N ASP A 690 -18.16 -31.15 -23.19
CA ASP A 690 -18.89 -32.37 -22.81
C ASP A 690 -19.51 -32.29 -21.40
N GLY A 691 -18.98 -31.42 -20.53
CA GLY A 691 -19.44 -31.23 -19.15
C GLY A 691 -18.90 -29.94 -18.53
N ASP A 692 -19.49 -29.52 -17.41
CA ASP A 692 -19.30 -28.18 -16.83
C ASP A 692 -19.24 -28.26 -15.29
N LEU A 693 -18.30 -27.52 -14.68
CA LEU A 693 -17.94 -27.62 -13.27
C LEU A 693 -17.63 -26.24 -12.68
N ALA A 694 -18.25 -25.89 -11.54
CA ALA A 694 -17.89 -24.69 -10.78
C ALA A 694 -16.69 -24.96 -9.85
N LEU A 695 -15.67 -24.09 -9.87
CA LEU A 695 -14.49 -24.14 -9.01
C LEU A 695 -14.29 -22.80 -8.29
N GLN A 696 -14.66 -22.77 -7.00
CA GLN A 696 -14.38 -21.65 -6.11
C GLN A 696 -12.99 -21.79 -5.51
N LEU A 697 -12.15 -20.78 -5.71
CA LEU A 697 -10.74 -20.71 -5.28
C LEU A 697 -10.61 -19.57 -4.27
N SER A 698 -10.57 -19.88 -2.98
CA SER A 698 -10.61 -18.88 -1.89
C SER A 698 -9.33 -18.91 -1.07
N ASP A 699 -8.91 -17.76 -0.54
CA ASP A 699 -8.05 -17.73 0.64
C ASP A 699 -8.83 -18.18 1.91
N LEU A 700 -8.12 -18.39 3.01
CA LEU A 700 -8.68 -18.86 4.28
C LEU A 700 -7.89 -18.31 5.47
N TYR A 701 -8.64 -17.83 6.48
CA TYR A 701 -8.12 -17.31 7.74
C TYR A 701 -8.66 -18.14 8.90
N HIS A 702 -7.81 -18.52 9.84
CA HIS A 702 -8.20 -19.21 11.07
C HIS A 702 -8.78 -18.25 12.11
N VAL A 703 -8.32 -17.00 12.09
CA VAL A 703 -8.91 -15.88 12.83
C VAL A 703 -10.28 -15.53 12.22
N PHE A 704 -11.25 -15.21 13.08
CA PHE A 704 -12.58 -14.75 12.68
C PHE A 704 -12.50 -13.30 12.19
N SER A 705 -13.05 -12.99 11.01
CA SER A 705 -12.73 -11.75 10.27
C SER A 705 -12.93 -10.43 11.01
N PRO A 706 -13.93 -10.23 11.92
CA PRO A 706 -14.07 -8.98 12.66
C PRO A 706 -12.92 -8.73 13.65
N ILE A 707 -12.23 -9.79 14.12
CA ILE A 707 -11.06 -9.67 15.00
C ILE A 707 -9.86 -9.20 14.18
N ALA A 708 -9.62 -9.83 13.02
CA ALA A 708 -8.56 -9.45 12.10
C ALA A 708 -8.73 -8.00 11.59
N LEU A 709 -9.98 -7.58 11.32
CA LEU A 709 -10.31 -6.20 10.98
C LEU A 709 -10.04 -5.22 12.15
N GLN A 710 -10.31 -5.62 13.39
CA GLN A 710 -10.00 -4.79 14.55
C GLN A 710 -8.48 -4.61 14.72
N GLU A 711 -7.67 -5.63 14.43
CA GLU A 711 -6.21 -5.56 14.47
C GLU A 711 -5.64 -4.71 13.31
N TYR A 712 -6.19 -4.85 12.10
CA TYR A 712 -5.90 -4.03 10.92
C TYR A 712 -6.03 -2.53 11.21
N PHE A 713 -7.12 -2.11 11.87
CA PHE A 713 -7.36 -0.70 12.21
C PHE A 713 -6.46 -0.14 13.33
N THR A 714 -5.63 -0.95 14.00
CA THR A 714 -4.79 -0.43 15.08
C THR A 714 -3.69 0.51 14.56
N PRO A 715 -3.25 1.51 15.35
CA PRO A 715 -2.14 2.39 14.97
C PRO A 715 -0.77 1.70 14.84
N GLY A 716 -0.65 0.42 15.22
CA GLY A 716 0.52 -0.41 14.93
C GLY A 716 0.31 -1.37 13.74
N GLY A 717 -0.92 -1.50 13.25
CA GLY A 717 -1.34 -2.52 12.29
C GLY A 717 -0.96 -3.96 12.69
N LEU A 718 -0.98 -4.84 11.70
CA LEU A 718 -0.51 -6.22 11.84
C LEU A 718 1.01 -6.29 11.66
N ALA A 719 1.66 -7.21 12.37
CA ALA A 719 3.12 -7.35 12.46
C ALA A 719 3.94 -6.09 12.87
N GLY A 720 3.28 -4.96 13.20
CA GLY A 720 3.92 -3.66 13.44
C GLY A 720 3.98 -2.74 12.21
N ILE A 721 3.21 -3.05 11.15
CA ILE A 721 3.09 -2.29 9.91
C ILE A 721 1.64 -1.76 9.82
N PRO A 722 1.40 -0.45 9.99
CA PRO A 722 0.06 0.13 9.81
C PRO A 722 -0.53 -0.17 8.43
N GLY A 723 -1.82 -0.49 8.38
CA GLY A 723 -2.54 -0.70 7.13
C GLY A 723 -2.25 -2.01 6.40
N THR A 724 -1.30 -2.83 6.85
CA THR A 724 -1.07 -4.14 6.23
C THR A 724 -2.22 -5.10 6.52
N GLU A 725 -2.63 -5.80 5.49
CA GLU A 725 -3.70 -6.79 5.52
C GLU A 725 -3.28 -8.02 6.34
N PRO A 726 -4.23 -8.71 6.98
CA PRO A 726 -3.97 -10.05 7.49
C PRO A 726 -3.49 -10.96 6.36
N VAL A 727 -2.38 -11.65 6.57
CA VAL A 727 -1.90 -12.70 5.67
C VAL A 727 -2.67 -13.99 5.96
N PRO A 728 -3.35 -14.61 4.98
CA PRO A 728 -4.15 -15.82 5.19
C PRO A 728 -3.30 -16.99 5.67
N ASP A 729 -3.92 -17.91 6.43
CA ASP A 729 -3.29 -19.14 6.91
C ASP A 729 -3.26 -20.23 5.81
N GLY A 730 -4.05 -20.06 4.75
CA GLY A 730 -4.05 -20.91 3.57
C GLY A 730 -5.19 -20.56 2.62
N GLY A 731 -5.85 -21.58 2.07
CA GLY A 731 -6.96 -21.41 1.15
C GLY A 731 -7.72 -22.70 0.91
N THR A 732 -8.71 -22.66 0.01
CA THR A 732 -9.54 -23.80 -0.36
C THR A 732 -9.84 -23.86 -1.86
N ILE A 733 -10.05 -25.08 -2.36
CA ILE A 733 -10.72 -25.35 -3.64
C ILE A 733 -12.08 -25.96 -3.27
N ASN A 734 -13.18 -25.28 -3.63
CA ASN A 734 -14.55 -25.69 -3.29
C ASN A 734 -14.72 -26.08 -1.79
N GLY A 735 -14.17 -25.25 -0.89
CA GLY A 735 -14.26 -25.41 0.56
C GLY A 735 -13.36 -26.46 1.19
N ILE A 736 -12.51 -27.14 0.41
CA ILE A 736 -11.50 -28.08 0.91
C ILE A 736 -10.10 -27.48 0.73
N GLY A 737 -9.35 -27.37 1.83
CA GLY A 737 -7.99 -26.86 1.87
C GLY A 737 -6.99 -27.87 2.45
N GLN A 738 -5.74 -27.45 2.61
CA GLN A 738 -4.72 -28.18 3.37
C GLN A 738 -3.98 -27.23 4.31
N TYR A 739 -3.59 -27.70 5.49
CA TYR A 739 -2.80 -26.94 6.45
C TYR A 739 -1.91 -27.85 7.32
N GLY A 740 -0.63 -27.49 7.45
CA GLY A 740 0.34 -28.14 8.34
C GLY A 740 0.41 -29.67 8.20
N SER A 741 0.30 -30.37 9.34
CA SER A 741 0.27 -31.83 9.43
C SER A 741 -1.10 -32.40 9.85
N TYR A 742 -2.15 -31.58 9.76
CA TYR A 742 -3.52 -32.01 10.03
C TYR A 742 -4.02 -32.95 8.92
N ASN A 743 -5.04 -33.75 9.23
CA ASN A 743 -5.60 -34.76 8.32
C ASN A 743 -6.48 -34.10 7.24
N SER A 744 -5.86 -33.28 6.41
CA SER A 744 -6.45 -32.54 5.32
C SER A 744 -6.75 -33.43 4.13
N SER A 745 -7.87 -33.17 3.45
CA SER A 745 -8.30 -33.87 2.25
C SER A 745 -8.01 -33.03 1.00
N PHE A 746 -8.19 -33.62 -0.17
CA PHE A 746 -8.09 -32.92 -1.45
C PHE A 746 -9.49 -32.82 -2.06
N PHE A 747 -9.89 -31.62 -2.51
CA PHE A 747 -11.03 -31.52 -3.42
C PHE A 747 -10.72 -32.35 -4.66
N ASN A 748 -11.65 -33.22 -5.07
CA ASN A 748 -11.36 -34.20 -6.10
C ASN A 748 -12.55 -34.47 -7.01
N VAL A 749 -12.28 -34.70 -8.29
CA VAL A 749 -13.28 -35.01 -9.32
C VAL A 749 -12.79 -36.12 -10.24
N THR A 750 -13.68 -37.05 -10.57
CA THR A 750 -13.46 -38.05 -11.62
C THR A 750 -14.17 -37.62 -12.90
N LEU A 751 -13.47 -37.68 -14.02
CA LEU A 751 -13.93 -37.27 -15.35
C LEU A 751 -13.86 -38.43 -16.34
N GLU A 752 -14.57 -38.32 -17.46
CA GLU A 752 -14.41 -39.21 -18.61
C GLU A 752 -13.12 -38.87 -19.38
N ALA A 753 -12.45 -39.88 -19.93
CA ALA A 753 -11.22 -39.69 -20.73
C ALA A 753 -11.55 -39.29 -22.19
N ASN A 754 -10.64 -38.54 -22.83
CA ASN A 754 -10.82 -37.94 -24.16
C ASN A 754 -12.06 -37.01 -24.31
N LYS A 755 -12.46 -36.33 -23.24
CA LYS A 755 -13.52 -35.31 -23.22
C LYS A 755 -12.95 -33.91 -22.98
N THR A 756 -13.75 -32.87 -23.27
CA THR A 756 -13.43 -31.48 -22.91
C THR A 756 -14.42 -30.97 -21.87
N TYR A 757 -13.92 -30.54 -20.71
CA TYR A 757 -14.73 -29.98 -19.63
C TYR A 757 -14.51 -28.48 -19.53
N ARG A 758 -15.59 -27.75 -19.23
CA ARG A 758 -15.53 -26.35 -18.77
C ARG A 758 -15.31 -26.34 -17.26
N LEU A 759 -14.33 -25.57 -16.82
CA LEU A 759 -14.07 -25.26 -15.41
C LEU A 759 -14.33 -23.77 -15.22
N ARG A 760 -15.35 -23.41 -14.43
CA ARG A 760 -15.71 -22.04 -14.11
C ARG A 760 -14.97 -21.62 -12.84
N LEU A 761 -13.81 -20.99 -13.02
CA LEU A 761 -12.97 -20.49 -11.95
C LEU A 761 -13.61 -19.22 -11.36
N ILE A 762 -13.76 -19.18 -10.05
CA ILE A 762 -14.32 -18.06 -9.28
C ILE A 762 -13.36 -17.80 -8.13
N ASN A 763 -12.96 -16.55 -7.87
CA ASN A 763 -12.26 -16.20 -6.62
C ASN A 763 -13.20 -15.45 -5.65
N PRO A 764 -13.88 -16.16 -4.72
CA PRO A 764 -14.68 -15.56 -3.67
C PRO A 764 -13.87 -15.24 -2.39
N GLY A 765 -12.54 -15.16 -2.51
CA GLY A 765 -11.62 -14.90 -1.40
C GLY A 765 -11.68 -13.46 -0.87
N THR A 766 -10.89 -13.21 0.17
CA THR A 766 -10.91 -11.97 0.96
C THR A 766 -9.89 -10.94 0.48
N PHE A 767 -8.73 -11.42 0.01
CA PHE A 767 -7.57 -10.58 -0.27
C PHE A 767 -6.82 -10.99 -1.55
N VAL A 768 -6.27 -12.20 -1.60
CA VAL A 768 -5.26 -12.53 -2.62
C VAL A 768 -5.82 -13.08 -3.93
N ALA A 769 -5.08 -12.83 -5.00
CA ALA A 769 -5.28 -13.53 -6.27
C ALA A 769 -4.87 -15.00 -6.15
N MET A 770 -5.61 -15.87 -6.86
CA MET A 770 -5.40 -17.31 -6.86
C MET A 770 -4.97 -17.77 -8.26
N THR A 771 -3.77 -18.33 -8.38
CA THR A 771 -3.22 -18.84 -9.65
C THR A 771 -3.58 -20.32 -9.82
N PHE A 772 -4.52 -20.60 -10.73
CA PHE A 772 -4.99 -21.95 -11.04
C PHE A 772 -4.19 -22.60 -12.17
N SER A 773 -3.83 -23.88 -12.00
CA SER A 773 -3.26 -24.74 -13.05
C SER A 773 -3.58 -26.21 -12.80
N VAL A 774 -3.29 -27.07 -13.79
CA VAL A 774 -3.46 -28.53 -13.68
C VAL A 774 -2.23 -29.23 -14.27
N ASP A 775 -1.63 -30.15 -13.52
CA ASP A 775 -0.40 -30.85 -13.92
C ASP A 775 -0.57 -31.55 -15.28
N ASN A 776 0.40 -31.35 -16.18
CA ASN A 776 0.44 -31.85 -17.56
C ASN A 776 -0.72 -31.41 -18.49
N HIS A 777 -1.57 -30.45 -18.10
CA HIS A 777 -2.67 -29.95 -18.93
C HIS A 777 -2.45 -28.49 -19.35
N MET A 778 -2.91 -28.14 -20.55
CA MET A 778 -3.10 -26.75 -20.96
C MET A 778 -4.56 -26.35 -20.73
N LEU A 779 -4.78 -25.09 -20.37
CA LEU A 779 -6.12 -24.50 -20.22
C LEU A 779 -6.39 -23.60 -21.43
N THR A 780 -7.66 -23.41 -21.79
CA THR A 780 -8.06 -22.42 -22.80
C THR A 780 -9.15 -21.51 -22.26
N VAL A 781 -8.84 -20.24 -22.02
CA VAL A 781 -9.80 -19.24 -21.51
C VAL A 781 -10.85 -18.96 -22.59
N ILE A 782 -12.12 -18.97 -22.21
CA ILE A 782 -13.28 -18.77 -23.10
C ILE A 782 -14.32 -17.78 -22.54
N GLU A 783 -14.20 -17.38 -21.28
CA GLU A 783 -15.04 -16.37 -20.63
C GLU A 783 -14.24 -15.62 -19.57
N GLY A 784 -14.47 -14.31 -19.41
CA GLY A 784 -14.08 -13.53 -18.23
C GLY A 784 -15.27 -12.74 -17.69
N ASP A 785 -15.56 -12.84 -16.40
CA ASP A 785 -16.70 -12.21 -15.70
C ASP A 785 -18.05 -12.33 -16.45
N GLY A 786 -18.40 -13.52 -16.94
CA GLY A 786 -19.63 -13.73 -17.74
C GLY A 786 -19.61 -13.14 -19.16
N THR A 787 -18.46 -12.71 -19.67
CA THR A 787 -18.30 -12.22 -21.04
C THR A 787 -17.45 -13.21 -21.83
N ALA A 788 -18.02 -13.79 -22.89
CA ALA A 788 -17.32 -14.74 -23.75
C ALA A 788 -16.13 -14.07 -24.45
N VAL A 789 -14.98 -14.75 -24.48
CA VAL A 789 -13.74 -14.28 -25.14
C VAL A 789 -13.27 -15.27 -26.21
N GLY A 790 -12.50 -14.78 -27.18
CA GLY A 790 -11.84 -15.64 -28.16
C GLY A 790 -10.95 -16.68 -27.45
N PRO A 791 -10.96 -17.97 -27.87
CA PRO A 791 -10.23 -19.03 -27.17
C PRO A 791 -8.74 -18.73 -27.02
N TYR A 792 -8.29 -18.54 -25.77
CA TYR A 792 -6.92 -18.13 -25.44
C TYR A 792 -6.20 -19.25 -24.65
N PRO A 793 -5.30 -20.03 -25.29
CA PRO A 793 -4.54 -21.08 -24.62
C PRO A 793 -3.51 -20.52 -23.63
N VAL A 794 -3.48 -21.06 -22.42
CA VAL A 794 -2.63 -20.64 -21.30
C VAL A 794 -2.15 -21.84 -20.47
N SER A 795 -1.05 -21.70 -19.75
CA SER A 795 -0.58 -22.72 -18.78
C SER A 795 -1.19 -22.54 -17.38
N SER A 796 -1.55 -21.32 -17.01
CA SER A 796 -2.21 -21.01 -15.75
C SER A 796 -3.09 -19.75 -15.87
N VAL A 797 -4.05 -19.61 -14.96
CA VAL A 797 -4.96 -18.47 -14.86
C VAL A 797 -4.86 -17.88 -13.45
N SER A 798 -4.32 -16.66 -13.32
CA SER A 798 -4.49 -15.88 -12.09
C SER A 798 -5.88 -15.25 -12.08
N THR A 799 -6.60 -15.43 -10.98
CA THR A 799 -7.94 -14.87 -10.76
C THR A 799 -7.89 -14.00 -9.51
N ALA A 800 -8.02 -12.68 -9.66
CA ALA A 800 -8.12 -11.77 -8.52
C ALA A 800 -9.50 -11.87 -7.84
N VAL A 801 -9.61 -11.40 -6.59
CA VAL A 801 -10.87 -11.42 -5.83
C VAL A 801 -12.01 -10.78 -6.61
N GLY A 802 -13.17 -11.43 -6.63
CA GLY A 802 -14.37 -11.02 -7.38
C GLY A 802 -14.35 -11.36 -8.87
N GLN A 803 -13.20 -11.70 -9.46
CA GLN A 803 -13.11 -12.09 -10.87
C GLN A 803 -13.52 -13.55 -11.10
N ARG A 804 -13.97 -13.84 -12.33
CA ARG A 804 -14.31 -15.19 -12.79
C ARG A 804 -13.75 -15.46 -14.18
N TYR A 805 -13.32 -16.69 -14.42
CA TYR A 805 -12.85 -17.14 -15.73
C TYR A 805 -13.37 -18.54 -16.05
N SER A 806 -14.01 -18.73 -17.20
CA SER A 806 -14.23 -20.09 -17.72
C SER A 806 -13.02 -20.53 -18.53
N VAL A 807 -12.47 -21.70 -18.19
CA VAL A 807 -11.45 -22.39 -19.00
C VAL A 807 -11.98 -23.71 -19.52
N LEU A 808 -11.52 -24.11 -20.69
CA LEU A 808 -11.65 -25.49 -21.18
C LEU A 808 -10.40 -26.29 -20.83
N LEU A 809 -10.60 -27.51 -20.31
CA LEU A 809 -9.59 -28.53 -20.10
C LEU A 809 -9.99 -29.79 -20.87
N THR A 810 -9.11 -30.30 -21.73
CA THR A 810 -9.32 -31.58 -22.43
C THR A 810 -8.52 -32.68 -21.76
N THR A 811 -9.18 -33.77 -21.38
CA THR A 811 -8.58 -34.95 -20.72
C THR A 811 -7.84 -35.84 -21.74
N ASN A 812 -6.78 -35.30 -22.34
CA ASN A 812 -6.04 -35.90 -23.46
C ASN A 812 -4.68 -36.52 -23.09
N GLN A 813 -4.29 -36.46 -21.81
CA GLN A 813 -3.11 -37.16 -21.31
C GLN A 813 -3.41 -38.65 -21.12
N THR A 814 -2.42 -39.41 -20.65
CA THR A 814 -2.61 -40.81 -20.23
C THR A 814 -3.70 -40.93 -19.17
N ALA A 815 -4.44 -42.05 -19.15
CA ALA A 815 -5.35 -42.37 -18.06
C ALA A 815 -4.57 -42.37 -16.71
N GLY A 816 -5.09 -41.65 -15.72
CA GLY A 816 -4.34 -41.34 -14.50
C GLY A 816 -5.05 -40.32 -13.61
N ALA A 817 -4.33 -39.88 -12.58
CA ALA A 817 -4.73 -38.81 -11.66
C ALA A 817 -3.64 -37.73 -11.62
N TYR A 818 -4.08 -36.47 -11.62
CA TYR A 818 -3.24 -35.27 -11.72
C TYR A 818 -3.59 -34.28 -10.61
N PHE A 819 -2.62 -33.47 -10.18
CA PHE A 819 -2.93 -32.36 -9.26
C PHE A 819 -3.57 -31.20 -10.01
N MET A 820 -4.66 -30.68 -9.44
CA MET A 820 -5.08 -29.29 -9.63
C MET A 820 -4.34 -28.45 -8.59
N ARG A 821 -3.84 -27.28 -8.96
CA ARG A 821 -3.10 -26.37 -8.06
C ARG A 821 -3.74 -25.00 -8.07
N ALA A 822 -3.85 -24.40 -6.89
CA ALA A 822 -4.29 -23.03 -6.68
C ALA A 822 -3.27 -22.36 -5.73
N GLY A 823 -2.33 -21.63 -6.31
CA GLY A 823 -1.29 -20.90 -5.56
C GLY A 823 -1.77 -19.52 -5.14
N LEU A 824 -1.51 -19.14 -3.88
CA LEU A 824 -1.78 -17.81 -3.35
C LEU A 824 -0.73 -16.82 -3.88
N ASP A 825 -1.15 -15.61 -4.25
CA ASP A 825 -0.23 -14.55 -4.63
C ASP A 825 0.49 -13.95 -3.40
N GLN A 826 1.77 -14.30 -3.26
CA GLN A 826 2.67 -13.80 -2.22
C GLN A 826 3.11 -12.35 -2.44
N GLY A 827 2.91 -11.79 -3.64
CA GLY A 827 3.26 -10.39 -3.92
C GLY A 827 2.48 -9.39 -3.06
N ALA A 828 1.28 -9.78 -2.61
CA ALA A 828 0.43 -8.98 -1.73
C ALA A 828 0.80 -9.07 -0.24
N PHE A 829 1.72 -9.96 0.18
CA PHE A 829 1.98 -10.18 1.61
C PHE A 829 2.92 -9.12 2.22
N GLY A 830 2.35 -8.12 2.89
CA GLY A 830 3.11 -7.10 3.62
C GLY A 830 3.94 -7.61 4.82
N TYR A 831 3.68 -8.84 5.30
CA TYR A 831 4.53 -9.54 6.26
C TYR A 831 4.60 -11.05 5.96
N ASN A 832 5.60 -11.74 6.53
CA ASN A 832 5.71 -13.20 6.38
C ASN A 832 4.96 -13.93 7.51
N ASN A 833 3.92 -14.69 7.15
CA ASN A 833 3.35 -15.72 8.02
C ASN A 833 3.95 -17.10 7.66
N PRO A 834 4.90 -17.64 8.45
CA PRO A 834 5.58 -18.90 8.11
C PRO A 834 4.71 -20.14 8.28
N ALA A 835 3.46 -20.00 8.75
CA ALA A 835 2.49 -21.09 8.82
C ALA A 835 1.61 -21.21 7.56
N THR A 836 1.58 -20.19 6.69
CA THR A 836 0.66 -20.13 5.54
C THR A 836 0.87 -21.27 4.54
N GLN A 837 -0.21 -21.99 4.20
CA GLN A 837 -0.19 -22.92 3.07
C GLN A 837 -0.28 -22.16 1.74
N LEU A 838 0.88 -21.93 1.12
CA LEU A 838 1.04 -21.13 -0.11
C LEU A 838 0.43 -21.74 -1.39
N GLU A 839 0.24 -23.06 -1.45
CA GLU A 839 -0.36 -23.76 -2.59
C GLU A 839 -1.40 -24.78 -2.11
N ILE A 840 -2.64 -24.60 -2.56
CA ILE A 840 -3.77 -25.49 -2.29
C ILE A 840 -3.96 -26.44 -3.46
N ARG A 841 -4.26 -27.70 -3.14
CA ARG A 841 -4.22 -28.81 -4.09
C ARG A 841 -5.55 -29.54 -4.16
N GLY A 842 -5.89 -29.97 -5.36
CA GLY A 842 -7.01 -30.87 -5.66
C GLY A 842 -6.56 -32.00 -6.57
N VAL A 843 -7.46 -32.96 -6.85
CA VAL A 843 -7.18 -34.13 -7.69
C VAL A 843 -8.19 -34.22 -8.83
N ILE A 844 -7.70 -34.26 -10.05
CA ILE A 844 -8.49 -34.50 -11.27
C ILE A 844 -8.03 -35.83 -11.88
N ARG A 845 -8.95 -36.78 -12.06
CA ARG A 845 -8.63 -38.15 -12.51
C ARG A 845 -9.57 -38.65 -13.59
N TYR A 846 -9.07 -39.46 -14.50
CA TYR A 846 -9.87 -40.05 -15.58
C TYR A 846 -9.26 -41.36 -16.09
N GLY A 847 -10.12 -42.32 -16.43
CA GLY A 847 -9.72 -43.65 -16.91
C GLY A 847 -9.06 -44.56 -15.86
N VAL A 848 -9.20 -44.23 -14.56
CA VAL A 848 -8.67 -44.96 -13.41
C VAL A 848 -9.72 -45.04 -12.29
N GLU A 849 -9.47 -45.87 -11.28
CA GLU A 849 -10.39 -46.05 -10.13
C GLU A 849 -10.53 -44.78 -9.29
N ASN A 850 -11.70 -44.60 -8.66
CA ASN A 850 -12.08 -43.37 -7.95
C ASN A 850 -11.23 -43.05 -6.69
N ASP A 851 -10.41 -43.98 -6.21
CA ASP A 851 -9.45 -43.77 -5.11
C ASP A 851 -8.02 -43.46 -5.60
N THR A 852 -7.76 -43.55 -6.91
CA THR A 852 -6.43 -43.33 -7.50
C THR A 852 -5.94 -41.90 -7.26
N MET A 853 -4.87 -41.75 -6.47
CA MET A 853 -4.21 -40.46 -6.23
C MET A 853 -3.10 -40.19 -7.28
N PRO A 854 -2.73 -38.92 -7.51
CA PRO A 854 -1.54 -38.57 -8.30
C PRO A 854 -0.25 -39.07 -7.61
N ASP A 855 0.87 -39.06 -8.34
CA ASP A 855 2.17 -39.37 -7.73
C ASP A 855 2.55 -38.28 -6.70
N MET A 856 2.60 -38.68 -5.42
CA MET A 856 2.97 -37.81 -4.30
C MET A 856 4.41 -37.26 -4.40
N SER A 857 5.28 -37.82 -5.25
CA SER A 857 6.59 -37.22 -5.55
C SER A 857 6.49 -35.84 -6.22
N LEU A 858 5.41 -35.62 -6.99
CA LEU A 858 5.11 -34.38 -7.70
C LEU A 858 4.50 -33.30 -6.80
N LEU A 859 4.14 -33.63 -5.55
CA LEU A 859 3.46 -32.70 -4.63
C LEU A 859 4.20 -31.36 -4.53
N ASN A 860 5.52 -31.42 -4.31
CA ASN A 860 6.42 -30.26 -4.22
C ASN A 860 7.30 -30.09 -5.48
N ASN A 861 7.12 -30.94 -6.49
CA ASN A 861 7.90 -30.94 -7.74
C ASN A 861 6.94 -31.01 -8.94
N PRO A 862 6.22 -29.91 -9.27
CA PRO A 862 5.31 -29.90 -10.41
C PRO A 862 6.04 -30.27 -11.71
N PRO A 863 5.41 -31.05 -12.61
CA PRO A 863 6.03 -31.42 -13.87
C PRO A 863 6.23 -30.18 -14.77
N LEU A 864 7.41 -30.06 -15.37
CA LEU A 864 7.71 -28.98 -16.31
C LEU A 864 6.88 -29.15 -17.59
N LEU A 865 6.15 -28.11 -17.96
CA LEU A 865 5.48 -28.02 -19.25
C LEU A 865 6.51 -27.95 -20.40
N PRO A 866 6.13 -28.32 -21.65
CA PRO A 866 7.00 -28.18 -22.81
C PRO A 866 7.55 -26.76 -22.99
N VAL A 867 8.74 -26.63 -23.58
CA VAL A 867 9.41 -25.32 -23.79
C VAL A 867 8.57 -24.37 -24.65
N ASP A 868 7.80 -24.91 -25.59
CA ASP A 868 6.90 -24.16 -26.48
C ASP A 868 5.46 -24.02 -25.93
N ALA A 869 5.23 -24.32 -24.64
CA ALA A 869 3.91 -24.21 -24.03
C ALA A 869 3.46 -22.74 -23.90
N PRO A 870 2.14 -22.47 -23.93
CA PRO A 870 1.61 -21.14 -23.65
C PRO A 870 2.02 -20.63 -22.26
N LYS A 871 2.18 -19.31 -22.12
CA LYS A 871 2.47 -18.66 -20.83
C LYS A 871 1.23 -18.64 -19.92
N ALA A 872 1.41 -18.16 -18.69
CA ALA A 872 0.31 -17.74 -17.84
C ALA A 872 -0.57 -16.69 -18.56
N MET A 873 -1.86 -16.64 -18.19
CA MET A 873 -2.81 -15.69 -18.76
C MET A 873 -2.39 -14.23 -18.54
N ASP A 874 -2.24 -13.49 -19.64
CA ASP A 874 -2.18 -12.02 -19.63
C ASP A 874 -3.55 -11.47 -20.00
N THR A 875 -4.14 -10.67 -19.11
CA THR A 875 -5.49 -10.11 -19.24
C THR A 875 -5.62 -9.11 -20.39
N GLY A 876 -4.53 -8.50 -20.84
CA GLY A 876 -4.50 -7.59 -22.00
C GLY A 876 -4.76 -8.28 -23.34
N ASN A 877 -4.59 -9.62 -23.41
CA ASN A 877 -4.86 -10.40 -24.63
C ASN A 877 -6.29 -10.97 -24.70
N LEU A 878 -7.16 -10.67 -23.73
CA LEU A 878 -8.54 -11.15 -23.70
C LEU A 878 -9.44 -10.34 -24.64
N VAL A 879 -9.75 -10.90 -25.81
CA VAL A 879 -10.60 -10.26 -26.83
C VAL A 879 -12.05 -10.77 -26.71
N PRO A 880 -13.05 -9.92 -26.38
CA PRO A 880 -14.44 -10.34 -26.24
C PRO A 880 -15.09 -10.75 -27.58
N VAL A 881 -15.84 -11.85 -27.58
CA VAL A 881 -16.53 -12.36 -28.79
C VAL A 881 -17.67 -11.42 -29.18
N GLY A 882 -17.64 -10.93 -30.42
CA GLY A 882 -18.60 -9.94 -30.90
C GLY A 882 -18.41 -8.54 -30.29
N GLY A 883 -17.32 -8.31 -29.56
CA GLY A 883 -16.98 -7.00 -29.02
C GLY A 883 -16.59 -5.97 -30.09
N GLY A 884 -16.56 -4.71 -29.68
CA GLY A 884 -16.24 -3.57 -30.51
C GLY A 884 -15.88 -2.35 -29.64
N PRO A 885 -15.73 -1.15 -30.24
CA PRO A 885 -15.41 0.06 -29.50
C PRO A 885 -16.50 0.38 -28.48
N ALA A 886 -16.11 0.80 -27.28
CA ALA A 886 -17.00 1.42 -26.32
C ALA A 886 -17.55 2.74 -26.93
N PRO A 887 -18.84 3.08 -26.74
CA PRO A 887 -19.38 4.37 -27.19
C PRO A 887 -18.56 5.55 -26.66
N GLU A 888 -18.52 6.67 -27.39
CA GLU A 888 -17.75 7.84 -26.95
C GLU A 888 -18.36 8.52 -25.71
N PRO A 889 -17.53 9.06 -24.80
CA PRO A 889 -17.99 9.48 -23.48
C PRO A 889 -18.75 10.80 -23.56
N THR A 890 -19.84 10.89 -22.79
CA THR A 890 -20.65 12.11 -22.64
C THR A 890 -20.53 12.72 -21.23
N PHE A 891 -20.00 11.97 -20.27
CA PHE A 891 -19.80 12.37 -18.89
C PHE A 891 -18.47 11.80 -18.39
N ASN A 892 -17.62 12.64 -17.79
CA ASN A 892 -16.31 12.25 -17.29
C ASN A 892 -16.26 12.46 -15.77
N THR A 893 -15.72 11.47 -15.05
CA THR A 893 -15.43 11.57 -13.61
C THR A 893 -14.03 11.00 -13.33
N SER A 894 -13.44 11.39 -12.20
CA SER A 894 -12.11 10.93 -11.77
C SER A 894 -12.12 10.52 -10.29
N VAL A 895 -11.44 9.41 -10.01
CA VAL A 895 -11.34 8.82 -8.68
C VAL A 895 -9.87 8.51 -8.39
N THR A 896 -9.33 9.05 -7.30
CA THR A 896 -7.99 8.73 -6.80
C THR A 896 -8.09 7.78 -5.62
N ILE A 897 -7.37 6.66 -5.68
CA ILE A 897 -7.19 5.72 -4.56
C ILE A 897 -5.97 6.16 -3.73
N SER A 898 -6.10 6.11 -2.41
CA SER A 898 -4.97 6.27 -1.48
C SER A 898 -5.32 5.69 -0.11
N MET A 899 -4.38 5.05 0.56
CA MET A 899 -4.54 4.59 1.95
C MET A 899 -3.59 5.37 2.89
N GLN A 900 -4.11 5.89 4.00
CA GLN A 900 -3.37 6.79 4.89
C GLN A 900 -4.04 6.98 6.28
N TYR A 901 -3.34 7.66 7.18
CA TYR A 901 -3.95 8.18 8.41
C TYR A 901 -4.78 9.46 8.14
N PRO A 902 -5.97 9.63 8.75
CA PRO A 902 -6.80 10.82 8.60
C PRO A 902 -6.10 12.12 9.06
N ALA A 903 -5.83 13.03 8.11
CA ALA A 903 -5.04 14.26 8.34
C ALA A 903 -5.60 15.26 9.38
N ASN A 904 -6.80 15.03 9.95
CA ASN A 904 -7.48 15.92 10.89
C ASN A 904 -7.77 15.30 12.27
N THR A 905 -7.39 14.05 12.55
CA THR A 905 -7.57 13.48 13.90
C THR A 905 -6.55 14.09 14.87
N ALA A 906 -7.05 14.69 15.96
CA ALA A 906 -6.22 15.28 17.01
C ALA A 906 -5.58 14.23 17.95
N ASP A 907 -5.56 12.97 17.52
CA ASP A 907 -5.05 11.81 18.24
C ASP A 907 -4.10 11.05 17.31
N TYR A 908 -2.93 10.68 17.83
CA TYR A 908 -1.95 9.84 17.12
C TYR A 908 -2.37 8.36 17.09
N LEU A 909 -3.55 8.04 17.65
CA LEU A 909 -4.18 6.72 17.66
C LEU A 909 -5.31 6.59 16.62
N GLY A 910 -5.37 7.45 15.61
CA GLY A 910 -6.33 7.32 14.50
C GLY A 910 -6.14 5.99 13.74
N HIS A 911 -7.23 5.44 13.20
CA HIS A 911 -7.17 4.25 12.35
C HIS A 911 -6.45 4.57 11.04
N TYR A 912 -5.78 3.58 10.45
CA TYR A 912 -5.39 3.63 9.05
C TYR A 912 -6.63 3.36 8.19
N LEU A 913 -6.93 4.24 7.23
CA LEU A 913 -8.15 4.20 6.43
C LEU A 913 -7.84 4.31 4.93
N ALA A 914 -8.79 3.85 4.12
CA ALA A 914 -8.73 3.86 2.68
C ALA A 914 -9.65 4.95 2.12
N PHE A 915 -9.17 5.70 1.13
CA PHE A 915 -9.85 6.88 0.62
C PHE A 915 -10.05 6.81 -0.89
N LEU A 916 -11.25 7.17 -1.33
CA LEU A 916 -11.52 7.60 -2.70
C LEU A 916 -11.60 9.13 -2.74
N ASN A 917 -10.75 9.74 -3.56
CA ASN A 917 -10.47 11.18 -3.66
C ASN A 917 -10.01 11.83 -2.33
N SER A 918 -10.92 11.98 -1.37
CA SER A 918 -10.65 12.49 -0.01
C SER A 918 -11.70 12.01 1.00
N THR A 919 -12.45 10.96 0.66
CA THR A 919 -13.54 10.39 1.46
C THR A 919 -13.22 8.93 1.75
N SER A 920 -13.20 8.56 3.03
CA SER A 920 -13.26 7.17 3.49
C SER A 920 -14.74 6.85 3.73
N TRP A 921 -15.24 5.76 3.12
CA TRP A 921 -16.65 5.40 3.24
C TRP A 921 -16.99 4.69 4.55
N GLU A 922 -18.21 4.91 5.03
CA GLU A 922 -18.81 4.18 6.16
C GLU A 922 -20.26 3.81 5.83
N PRO A 923 -20.79 2.67 6.29
CA PRO A 923 -22.19 2.31 6.05
C PRO A 923 -23.15 3.22 6.83
N LEU A 924 -24.22 3.67 6.17
CA LEU A 924 -25.33 4.35 6.84
C LEU A 924 -26.00 3.41 7.86
N THR A 925 -26.39 3.95 9.02
CA THR A 925 -26.98 3.18 10.12
C THR A 925 -28.47 3.48 10.27
N GLY A 926 -29.30 2.43 10.39
CA GLY A 926 -30.76 2.55 10.47
C GLY A 926 -31.46 3.06 9.20
N THR A 927 -30.71 3.24 8.10
CA THR A 927 -31.26 3.61 6.77
C THR A 927 -30.25 3.27 5.67
N ALA A 928 -30.60 3.51 4.40
CA ALA A 928 -29.72 3.31 3.25
C ALA A 928 -29.93 4.37 2.16
N SER A 929 -28.91 4.61 1.33
CA SER A 929 -28.86 5.74 0.38
C SER A 929 -30.03 5.78 -0.61
N LEU A 930 -30.48 4.61 -1.09
CA LEU A 930 -31.67 4.45 -1.94
C LEU A 930 -32.98 4.81 -1.21
N LEU A 931 -33.06 4.56 0.09
CA LEU A 931 -34.26 4.72 0.91
C LEU A 931 -34.49 6.18 1.35
N GLU A 932 -33.41 6.88 1.72
CA GLU A 932 -33.43 8.34 1.98
C GLU A 932 -33.48 9.17 0.69
N HIS A 933 -33.40 8.53 -0.49
CA HIS A 933 -33.25 9.21 -1.79
C HIS A 933 -32.07 10.20 -1.79
N LEU A 934 -30.95 9.79 -1.17
CA LEU A 934 -29.76 10.61 -0.95
C LEU A 934 -29.19 11.09 -2.31
N GLY A 935 -28.91 12.39 -2.46
CA GLY A 935 -28.52 12.99 -3.74
C GLY A 935 -29.58 13.90 -4.38
N ASN A 936 -30.86 13.69 -4.08
CA ASN A 936 -31.90 14.01 -5.06
C ASN A 936 -32.52 15.43 -4.96
N ASP A 937 -32.33 16.13 -3.83
CA ASP A 937 -33.00 17.41 -3.51
C ASP A 937 -32.29 18.69 -4.02
N THR A 938 -31.39 18.58 -5.02
CA THR A 938 -30.53 19.70 -5.44
C THR A 938 -30.56 19.97 -6.95
N ALA A 939 -30.66 21.25 -7.32
CA ALA A 939 -30.88 21.69 -8.70
C ALA A 939 -29.66 21.57 -9.63
N ASP A 940 -28.50 21.23 -9.08
CA ASP A 940 -27.25 20.90 -9.77
C ASP A 940 -26.84 19.43 -9.61
N GLY A 941 -27.63 18.62 -8.88
CA GLY A 941 -27.29 17.24 -8.54
C GLY A 941 -26.17 17.09 -7.50
N SER A 942 -25.94 18.09 -6.65
CA SER A 942 -24.97 18.02 -5.55
C SER A 942 -25.62 18.05 -4.16
N ALA A 943 -26.17 16.92 -3.70
CA ALA A 943 -26.46 16.80 -2.27
C ALA A 943 -25.14 16.82 -1.48
N SER A 944 -25.13 17.52 -0.35
CA SER A 944 -24.13 17.26 0.69
C SER A 944 -24.48 15.94 1.37
N CYS A 945 -24.07 14.83 0.75
CA CYS A 945 -23.96 13.55 1.42
C CYS A 945 -23.02 13.71 2.64
N ASP A 946 -23.14 12.84 3.65
CA ASP A 946 -22.33 12.96 4.87
C ASP A 946 -20.82 12.83 4.56
N GLY A 947 -19.95 13.22 5.50
CA GLY A 947 -18.49 13.27 5.30
C GLY A 947 -17.85 11.95 4.87
N SER A 948 -18.54 10.82 5.10
CA SER A 948 -18.18 9.47 4.69
C SER A 948 -18.96 8.94 3.47
N GLN A 949 -19.61 9.79 2.66
CA GLN A 949 -20.45 9.36 1.53
C GLN A 949 -20.03 10.01 0.20
N LEU A 950 -19.08 9.38 -0.53
CA LEU A 950 -18.74 9.81 -1.88
C LEU A 950 -19.76 9.28 -2.89
N MET A 951 -20.39 10.19 -3.64
CA MET A 951 -21.41 9.86 -4.64
C MET A 951 -21.19 10.63 -5.95
N THR A 952 -21.34 9.95 -7.10
CA THR A 952 -21.49 10.60 -8.41
C THR A 952 -22.94 10.44 -8.88
N ILE A 953 -23.60 11.56 -9.20
CA ILE A 953 -25.01 11.60 -9.60
C ILE A 953 -25.11 11.80 -11.12
N VAL A 954 -25.89 10.94 -11.79
CA VAL A 954 -26.02 10.89 -13.25
C VAL A 954 -27.50 10.99 -13.62
N ASN A 955 -27.95 12.22 -13.89
CA ASN A 955 -29.38 12.56 -13.99
C ASN A 955 -30.07 12.13 -15.30
N GLU A 956 -29.33 11.94 -16.38
CA GLU A 956 -29.81 11.45 -17.67
C GLU A 956 -28.87 10.36 -18.23
N VAL A 957 -29.31 9.63 -19.26
CA VAL A 957 -28.52 8.51 -19.80
C VAL A 957 -27.25 9.05 -20.46
N HIS A 958 -26.12 8.79 -19.81
CA HIS A 958 -24.80 9.20 -20.26
C HIS A 958 -23.89 7.98 -20.49
N VAL A 959 -22.93 8.16 -21.39
CA VAL A 959 -21.76 7.29 -21.44
C VAL A 959 -20.74 7.87 -20.45
N VAL A 960 -20.61 7.21 -19.29
CA VAL A 960 -19.74 7.63 -18.19
C VAL A 960 -18.36 7.03 -18.41
N GLN A 961 -17.34 7.88 -18.43
CA GLN A 961 -15.93 7.48 -18.34
C GLN A 961 -15.38 7.84 -16.96
N ILE A 962 -14.77 6.84 -16.31
CA ILE A 962 -14.07 6.95 -15.04
C ILE A 962 -12.58 6.90 -15.35
N LEU A 963 -11.82 7.94 -14.97
CA LEU A 963 -10.39 7.81 -14.73
C LEU A 963 -10.22 7.32 -13.29
N VAL A 964 -9.62 6.15 -13.09
CA VAL A 964 -9.17 5.74 -11.75
C VAL A 964 -7.64 5.85 -11.70
N GLN A 965 -7.14 6.59 -10.73
CA GLN A 965 -5.72 6.79 -10.46
C GLN A 965 -5.39 6.11 -9.13
N ASN A 966 -4.50 5.13 -9.14
CA ASN A 966 -3.98 4.49 -7.95
C ASN A 966 -2.68 5.17 -7.51
N ASN A 967 -2.67 5.70 -6.28
CA ASN A 967 -1.48 6.27 -5.63
C ASN A 967 -0.94 5.39 -4.50
N ASP A 968 -1.49 4.19 -4.34
CA ASP A 968 -1.12 3.20 -3.34
C ASP A 968 -0.01 2.25 -3.86
N ASP A 969 0.71 1.58 -2.97
CA ASP A 969 1.63 0.49 -3.32
C ASP A 969 0.94 -0.90 -3.42
N GLY A 970 -0.35 -1.00 -3.10
CA GLY A 970 -1.18 -2.17 -3.34
C GLY A 970 -1.86 -2.24 -4.72
N ASP A 971 -2.09 -3.47 -5.21
CA ASP A 971 -2.98 -3.78 -6.33
C ASP A 971 -4.43 -3.91 -5.82
N HIS A 972 -5.39 -3.23 -6.46
CA HIS A 972 -6.80 -3.24 -6.01
C HIS A 972 -7.77 -3.81 -7.08
N PRO A 973 -8.48 -4.92 -6.82
CA PRO A 973 -9.57 -5.40 -7.68
C PRO A 973 -10.84 -4.55 -7.49
N PHE A 974 -11.10 -3.60 -8.39
CA PHE A 974 -12.31 -2.75 -8.34
C PHE A 974 -13.52 -3.38 -9.04
N HIS A 975 -14.65 -3.43 -8.33
CA HIS A 975 -15.95 -3.89 -8.82
C HIS A 975 -16.94 -2.73 -8.96
N LEU A 976 -17.83 -2.81 -9.96
CA LEU A 976 -18.98 -1.91 -10.14
C LEU A 976 -20.29 -2.71 -10.14
N HIS A 977 -21.18 -2.41 -9.20
CA HIS A 977 -22.51 -3.03 -9.12
C HIS A 977 -23.39 -2.61 -10.30
N GLY A 978 -24.38 -3.44 -10.66
CA GLY A 978 -25.43 -3.10 -11.63
C GLY A 978 -24.99 -3.00 -13.10
N TYR A 979 -23.70 -3.14 -13.41
CA TYR A 979 -23.11 -2.94 -14.74
C TYR A 979 -21.97 -3.91 -15.06
N LYS A 980 -21.68 -4.05 -16.35
CA LYS A 980 -20.32 -4.33 -16.84
C LYS A 980 -19.79 -3.05 -17.50
N PHE A 981 -18.50 -2.79 -17.34
CA PHE A 981 -17.78 -1.68 -17.94
C PHE A 981 -16.75 -2.18 -18.96
N TRP A 982 -16.46 -1.35 -19.96
CA TRP A 982 -15.32 -1.54 -20.84
C TRP A 982 -14.05 -1.08 -20.14
N VAL A 983 -13.06 -1.96 -20.07
CA VAL A 983 -11.68 -1.65 -19.67
C VAL A 983 -10.93 -1.17 -20.92
N LEU A 984 -10.54 0.11 -20.97
CA LEU A 984 -9.98 0.72 -22.17
C LEU A 984 -8.46 0.57 -22.23
N ASN A 985 -7.74 1.45 -21.54
CA ASN A 985 -6.29 1.41 -21.37
C ASN A 985 -5.89 1.78 -19.94
N SER A 986 -4.68 1.37 -19.57
CA SER A 986 -4.02 1.64 -18.31
C SER A 986 -2.54 1.92 -18.53
N GLY A 987 -1.91 2.61 -17.58
CA GLY A 987 -0.48 2.94 -17.61
C GLY A 987 0.09 3.13 -16.21
N ALA A 988 1.42 3.13 -16.08
CA ALA A 988 2.09 3.33 -14.81
C ALA A 988 2.31 4.83 -14.51
N GLY A 989 2.34 5.20 -13.23
CA GLY A 989 2.46 6.58 -12.75
C GLY A 989 1.15 7.36 -12.84
N ASP A 990 1.25 8.68 -13.01
CA ASP A 990 0.12 9.58 -13.31
C ASP A 990 -0.32 9.44 -14.78
N TYR A 991 -1.61 9.63 -15.06
CA TYR A 991 -2.09 9.81 -16.43
C TYR A 991 -1.58 11.12 -17.06
N THR A 992 -0.92 11.03 -18.23
CA THR A 992 -0.28 12.19 -18.91
C THR A 992 -0.87 12.52 -20.29
N ASP A 993 -2.20 12.59 -20.39
CA ASP A 993 -2.94 12.88 -21.64
C ASP A 993 -2.67 11.86 -22.78
N GLU A 994 -2.47 10.60 -22.42
CA GLU A 994 -2.22 9.50 -23.37
C GLU A 994 -3.43 9.11 -24.22
N ALA A 995 -3.17 8.60 -25.43
CA ALA A 995 -4.22 8.21 -26.36
C ALA A 995 -4.98 6.95 -25.90
N ILE A 996 -6.28 7.11 -25.61
CA ILE A 996 -7.16 6.01 -25.19
C ILE A 996 -7.34 4.98 -26.31
N MET A 997 -6.90 3.74 -26.06
CA MET A 997 -7.14 2.62 -26.97
C MET A 997 -8.58 2.10 -26.79
N ASN A 998 -9.37 2.20 -27.85
CA ASN A 998 -10.80 1.85 -27.85
C ASN A 998 -11.16 1.03 -29.12
N THR A 999 -10.48 -0.10 -29.34
CA THR A 999 -10.70 -0.96 -30.52
C THR A 999 -11.68 -2.11 -30.21
N THR A 1000 -11.30 -2.97 -29.28
CA THR A 1000 -12.11 -4.09 -28.75
C THR A 1000 -11.85 -4.25 -27.24
N PRO A 1001 -12.11 -3.22 -26.42
CA PRO A 1001 -11.89 -3.26 -24.97
C PRO A 1001 -12.69 -4.38 -24.29
N MET A 1002 -12.09 -5.01 -23.27
CA MET A 1002 -12.74 -6.10 -22.53
C MET A 1002 -13.92 -5.56 -21.71
N LEU A 1003 -15.09 -6.17 -21.85
CA LEU A 1003 -16.31 -5.81 -21.13
C LEU A 1003 -16.49 -6.73 -19.91
N ARG A 1004 -16.31 -6.21 -18.70
CA ARG A 1004 -16.31 -6.99 -17.45
C ARG A 1004 -16.83 -6.18 -16.25
N ASP A 1005 -16.96 -6.80 -15.08
CA ASP A 1005 -17.45 -6.10 -13.87
C ASP A 1005 -16.43 -5.98 -12.74
N THR A 1006 -15.29 -6.68 -12.78
CA THR A 1006 -14.23 -6.56 -11.75
C THR A 1006 -12.83 -6.51 -12.37
N VAL A 1007 -12.07 -5.44 -12.15
CA VAL A 1007 -10.75 -5.23 -12.78
C VAL A 1007 -9.67 -4.90 -11.74
N VAL A 1008 -8.49 -5.50 -11.86
CA VAL A 1008 -7.33 -5.12 -11.04
C VAL A 1008 -6.79 -3.79 -11.53
N ILE A 1009 -6.59 -2.86 -10.61
CA ILE A 1009 -5.92 -1.58 -10.81
C ILE A 1009 -4.57 -1.70 -10.09
N PRO A 1010 -3.45 -1.86 -10.84
CA PRO A 1010 -2.14 -2.09 -10.21
C PRO A 1010 -1.66 -0.94 -9.32
N ALA A 1011 -0.72 -1.25 -8.43
CA ALA A 1011 0.05 -0.28 -7.66
C ALA A 1011 0.62 0.85 -8.55
N TYR A 1012 0.57 2.09 -8.06
CA TYR A 1012 1.07 3.29 -8.76
C TYR A 1012 0.72 3.36 -10.27
N SER A 1013 -0.56 3.19 -10.61
CA SER A 1013 -1.03 3.12 -12.01
C SER A 1013 -2.36 3.86 -12.22
N TRP A 1014 -2.73 4.10 -13.46
CA TRP A 1014 -4.04 4.63 -13.85
C TRP A 1014 -4.76 3.71 -14.82
N ILE A 1015 -6.09 3.80 -14.87
CA ILE A 1015 -6.95 3.03 -15.78
C ILE A 1015 -8.20 3.83 -16.19
N PHE A 1016 -8.62 3.69 -17.44
CA PHE A 1016 -9.91 4.18 -17.91
C PHE A 1016 -10.96 3.06 -17.99
N LEU A 1017 -12.06 3.27 -17.28
CA LEU A 1017 -13.27 2.43 -17.34
C LEU A 1017 -14.40 3.23 -18.00
N ARG A 1018 -15.25 2.58 -18.80
CA ARG A 1018 -16.40 3.23 -19.43
C ARG A 1018 -17.67 2.38 -19.31
N PHE A 1019 -18.81 2.97 -19.01
CA PHE A 1019 -20.12 2.29 -18.99
C PHE A 1019 -21.24 3.22 -19.48
N VAL A 1020 -22.41 2.65 -19.81
CA VAL A 1020 -23.61 3.45 -20.11
C VAL A 1020 -24.50 3.48 -18.88
N ALA A 1021 -24.74 4.67 -18.33
CA ALA A 1021 -25.56 4.88 -17.14
C ALA A 1021 -27.06 4.84 -17.48
N ASP A 1022 -27.56 3.65 -17.86
CA ASP A 1022 -28.93 3.38 -18.28
C ASP A 1022 -29.76 2.57 -17.25
N ASN A 1023 -29.18 2.27 -16.09
CA ASN A 1023 -29.77 1.44 -15.06
C ASN A 1023 -30.06 2.27 -13.80
N ALA A 1024 -31.34 2.60 -13.57
CA ALA A 1024 -31.73 3.49 -12.48
C ALA A 1024 -31.54 2.81 -11.10
N GLY A 1025 -30.83 3.48 -10.19
CA GLY A 1025 -30.48 2.89 -8.89
C GLY A 1025 -29.24 3.51 -8.25
N TYR A 1026 -28.84 2.93 -7.13
CA TYR A 1026 -27.65 3.28 -6.36
C TYR A 1026 -26.68 2.10 -6.44
N TRP A 1027 -25.52 2.31 -7.04
CA TRP A 1027 -24.60 1.25 -7.42
C TRP A 1027 -23.24 1.49 -6.79
N ALA A 1028 -22.77 0.55 -5.95
CA ALA A 1028 -21.45 0.67 -5.33
C ALA A 1028 -20.32 0.46 -6.36
N PHE A 1029 -19.24 1.22 -6.16
CA PHE A 1029 -17.97 1.07 -6.86
C PHE A 1029 -16.86 1.01 -5.80
N HIS A 1030 -16.22 -0.15 -5.65
CA HIS A 1030 -15.34 -0.42 -4.51
C HIS A 1030 -14.22 -1.41 -4.83
N CYS A 1031 -13.16 -1.38 -4.03
CA CYS A 1031 -12.19 -2.48 -4.00
C CYS A 1031 -12.83 -3.72 -3.37
N HIS A 1032 -12.60 -4.89 -3.97
CA HIS A 1032 -13.14 -6.17 -3.51
C HIS A 1032 -12.24 -6.88 -2.48
N ILE A 1033 -11.09 -6.30 -2.12
CA ILE A 1033 -10.33 -6.72 -0.93
C ILE A 1033 -11.12 -6.28 0.29
N GLN A 1034 -11.56 -7.23 1.11
CA GLN A 1034 -12.61 -6.95 2.10
C GLN A 1034 -12.14 -6.02 3.24
N PHE A 1035 -10.85 -6.07 3.59
CA PHE A 1035 -10.26 -5.13 4.54
C PHE A 1035 -10.20 -3.70 3.98
N HIS A 1036 -9.94 -3.53 2.68
CA HIS A 1036 -9.97 -2.22 2.02
C HIS A 1036 -11.39 -1.66 1.96
N MET A 1037 -12.37 -2.48 1.57
CA MET A 1037 -13.79 -2.07 1.55
C MET A 1037 -14.27 -1.66 2.95
N ALA A 1038 -13.94 -2.47 3.97
CA ALA A 1038 -14.28 -2.17 5.36
C ALA A 1038 -13.54 -0.94 5.90
N ALA A 1039 -12.33 -0.66 5.40
CA ALA A 1039 -11.56 0.55 5.67
C ALA A 1039 -11.99 1.78 4.85
N GLY A 1040 -13.06 1.68 4.05
CA GLY A 1040 -13.69 2.80 3.38
C GLY A 1040 -13.39 2.97 1.90
N LEU A 1041 -12.78 1.99 1.22
CA LEU A 1041 -12.43 2.06 -0.21
C LEU A 1041 -13.63 1.82 -1.15
N LEU A 1042 -14.69 2.60 -0.96
CA LEU A 1042 -15.98 2.51 -1.65
C LEU A 1042 -16.53 3.90 -2.01
N MET A 1043 -17.24 3.99 -3.14
CA MET A 1043 -18.14 5.10 -3.46
C MET A 1043 -19.41 4.57 -4.13
N GLN A 1044 -20.34 5.46 -4.47
CA GLN A 1044 -21.60 5.08 -5.13
C GLN A 1044 -21.94 5.95 -6.36
N PHE A 1045 -22.54 5.32 -7.37
CA PHE A 1045 -23.19 6.00 -8.49
C PHE A 1045 -24.71 6.01 -8.28
N ASN A 1046 -25.31 7.20 -8.20
CA ASN A 1046 -26.76 7.37 -8.18
C ASN A 1046 -27.21 7.74 -9.60
N VAL A 1047 -27.80 6.77 -10.29
CA VAL A 1047 -28.12 6.85 -11.72
C VAL A 1047 -29.62 7.00 -11.92
N LEU A 1048 -30.00 7.93 -12.79
CA LEU A 1048 -31.39 8.31 -13.12
C LEU A 1048 -32.25 8.50 -11.85
N PRO A 1049 -31.91 9.45 -10.96
CA PRO A 1049 -32.51 9.49 -9.62
C PRO A 1049 -34.01 9.78 -9.64
N SER A 1050 -34.47 10.51 -10.65
CA SER A 1050 -35.89 10.78 -10.93
C SER A 1050 -36.68 9.52 -11.30
N VAL A 1051 -36.01 8.44 -11.71
CA VAL A 1051 -36.60 7.11 -11.95
C VAL A 1051 -36.45 6.22 -10.72
N SER A 1052 -35.30 6.24 -10.03
CA SER A 1052 -35.06 5.37 -8.86
C SER A 1052 -35.98 5.69 -7.68
N GLN A 1053 -36.38 6.96 -7.51
CA GLN A 1053 -37.44 7.39 -6.57
C GLN A 1053 -38.82 6.76 -6.83
N GLN A 1054 -39.08 6.24 -8.04
CA GLN A 1054 -40.39 5.70 -8.42
C GLN A 1054 -40.51 4.19 -8.15
N TYR A 1055 -39.47 3.53 -7.61
CA TYR A 1055 -39.53 2.11 -7.28
C TYR A 1055 -40.37 1.86 -6.03
N GLU A 1056 -41.37 0.98 -6.16
CA GLU A 1056 -42.17 0.49 -5.04
C GLU A 1056 -41.34 -0.47 -4.16
N ILE A 1057 -40.57 0.09 -3.23
CA ILE A 1057 -39.76 -0.69 -2.27
C ILE A 1057 -40.70 -1.45 -1.31
N PRO A 1058 -40.54 -2.77 -1.10
CA PRO A 1058 -41.39 -3.53 -0.20
C PRO A 1058 -41.36 -2.99 1.24
N GLN A 1059 -42.54 -2.68 1.80
CA GLN A 1059 -42.66 -2.08 3.14
C GLN A 1059 -41.87 -2.81 4.23
N TYR A 1060 -41.82 -4.15 4.18
CA TYR A 1060 -41.09 -4.95 5.17
C TYR A 1060 -39.58 -4.63 5.23
N MET A 1061 -38.98 -4.17 4.13
CA MET A 1061 -37.57 -3.75 4.09
C MET A 1061 -37.38 -2.40 4.78
N LEU A 1062 -38.35 -1.50 4.67
CA LEU A 1062 -38.37 -0.22 5.39
C LEU A 1062 -38.59 -0.45 6.89
N ASP A 1063 -39.49 -1.38 7.24
CA ASP A 1063 -39.74 -1.79 8.62
C ASP A 1063 -38.47 -2.38 9.27
N GLN A 1064 -37.71 -3.20 8.53
CA GLN A 1064 -36.46 -3.81 8.97
C GLN A 1064 -35.34 -2.79 9.27
N CYS A 1065 -35.36 -1.60 8.66
CA CYS A 1065 -34.42 -0.52 9.00
C CYS A 1065 -34.62 0.06 10.42
N SER A 1066 -35.77 -0.21 11.05
CA SER A 1066 -36.13 0.33 12.36
C SER A 1066 -35.93 -0.63 13.56
N MET A 1067 -35.30 -1.78 13.32
CA MET A 1067 -35.17 -2.90 14.28
C MET A 1067 -33.79 -2.99 14.95
#